data_AF-A0A3A0CN95-F1
#
_entry.id   AF-A0A3A0CN95-F1
#
_cell.length_a   1.000
_cell.length_b   1.000
_cell.length_c   1.000
_cell.angle_alpha   90.00
_cell.angle_beta   90.00
_cell.angle_gamma   90.00
#
_symmetry.space_group_name_H-M   'P 1'
#
loop_
_entity.id
_entity.type
_entity.pdbx_description
1 polymer ?
#
loop_
_entity_poly.entity_id
_entity_poly.type
_entity_poly.pdbx_seq_one_letter_code
_entity_poly.pdbx_strand_id
1 'polypeptide(L)'
;MKARCSAALGSGASWAPTNSPRRSGRVIPAPAPIYPENGWGISPPVRPDRRSCLRVDAAGSYNRSVTFSAACSGDGRHPRIGRFTPRGRTAAAWSNKMTSPLFRALRQCSLFCVLAMAASASALAADRRSDDESLFSEAVFLQRVDHLASDELEGRGTGQPGIDKAAEFIAAEFEKAGVQPGGDDGTYFQNFTLKLWKRIAPGTRLKLGVEGRAPTTVARLDVDYRPFPFSGTGSFSGEVVFAGYGIVSEEHDYNDYKDLDVADKVVLVLRRAPRFEEFTQTDMSFRTKSSRANARDAAAILVVNPTFDEDGDTLYPFDESSGAAFGFTPPSYGVPMLHIRREMADRMLEAGGLPGLAEIEKKIDETRRPMSAPLEGVRVRGRVNIESVESPVRNVVGIIPGTGPNADEYIVAGGHYDHLGIRRKGEEGFDPEKDISNGADDNASGTALVMTLADAFARGRPPNRSLCLVLFTGEERGLLGSKHFVEHAPINVKKMVAMLNFDMVGRLRKDTLEVGGMRTGGFEDLVRRIAAGHGLKVKDGGGGRGPSDHTSFYVKNIPVLFFFTGLHRQYHQPDDDTPLLNIEGSMRIAKLAADIIDALDAAEAPPKFVKDNRSPRIGRPEDGDEQKKDRMAAAAPGEETPAGAAAHGGPGGDRVRLGIQPDLSVTDGVLIAEVMDDMPAARAGLKAGDKLVRLGGRSIGGIEDLMAVLGELKQGDRAESVVIRDGQRLARNIQFGQPREPHASSDASSLMEVVNAYANWTVLRERLAGRDVSYSLSIVPEGLTLKFSRIERSLYLKMCDDMSSMVGELSTEGARTLRTSITFSKSEGNSAEFSLSFGPGRSTPQAKMKIAHGPSNTDERKPTARHPPTPSHGESHQAAPKRPKAEPKEDPHANMSDDVTSTPMPPVRLGIMPSYGETEGEGYEITGVVENGPAANAGMKDDDRIYKIGDTKVTDVYSYMDALRKYKPGDVIDVTVIRDGRKVALKIKAEGQKSKEAA
;
A
#
# COMPACT_ATOMS: atom_id res chain seq x y z
N MET A 1 -51.25 -10.35 -35.92
CA MET A 1 -52.32 -9.83 -36.81
C MET A 1 -53.67 -10.21 -36.20
N LYS A 2 -54.54 -9.24 -35.86
CA LYS A 2 -55.84 -9.40 -35.14
C LYS A 2 -55.74 -9.88 -33.67
N ALA A 3 -56.66 -9.55 -32.75
CA ALA A 3 -57.59 -8.40 -32.64
C ALA A 3 -58.31 -8.35 -31.26
N ARG A 4 -58.91 -7.18 -30.94
CA ARG A 4 -59.95 -6.89 -29.90
C ARG A 4 -59.46 -6.56 -28.47
N CYS A 5 -59.99 -5.55 -27.76
CA CYS A 5 -60.95 -4.51 -28.17
C CYS A 5 -60.90 -3.20 -27.34
N SER A 6 -61.05 -2.08 -28.07
CA SER A 6 -61.69 -0.79 -27.74
C SER A 6 -61.54 -0.06 -26.38
N ALA A 7 -61.08 1.19 -26.54
CA ALA A 7 -61.25 2.39 -25.70
C ALA A 7 -62.76 2.82 -25.53
N ALA A 8 -63.16 3.95 -24.91
CA ALA A 8 -62.42 5.17 -24.54
C ALA A 8 -63.13 6.07 -23.48
N LEU A 9 -62.34 6.96 -22.85
CA LEU A 9 -62.62 8.37 -22.42
C LEU A 9 -63.93 8.78 -21.71
N GLY A 10 -63.81 9.56 -20.61
CA GLY A 10 -64.89 10.39 -20.06
C GLY A 10 -64.52 11.22 -18.81
N SER A 11 -64.72 12.54 -18.86
CA SER A 11 -64.63 13.52 -17.74
C SER A 11 -65.68 13.28 -16.62
N GLY A 12 -65.62 13.84 -15.41
CA GLY A 12 -64.75 14.84 -14.79
C GLY A 12 -65.53 15.75 -13.80
N ALA A 13 -64.84 16.64 -13.08
CA ALA A 13 -65.37 17.68 -12.16
C ALA A 13 -65.87 17.28 -10.74
N SER A 14 -65.17 17.86 -9.77
CA SER A 14 -65.34 17.90 -8.30
C SER A 14 -66.57 18.64 -7.75
N TRP A 15 -66.94 18.38 -6.49
CA TRP A 15 -67.52 19.36 -5.54
C TRP A 15 -67.05 19.09 -4.09
N ALA A 16 -67.21 20.05 -3.17
CA ALA A 16 -66.64 20.03 -1.80
C ALA A 16 -67.63 20.63 -0.74
N PRO A 17 -67.22 21.20 0.41
CA PRO A 17 -66.84 20.54 1.69
C PRO A 17 -67.72 20.98 2.89
N THR A 18 -67.44 20.52 4.13
CA THR A 18 -67.95 21.13 5.40
C THR A 18 -67.01 20.86 6.60
N ASN A 19 -67.20 21.59 7.73
CA ASN A 19 -66.15 21.80 8.75
C ASN A 19 -66.64 21.71 10.24
N SER A 20 -66.16 20.72 11.02
CA SER A 20 -65.87 20.80 12.49
C SER A 20 -67.05 21.13 13.47
N PRO A 21 -66.89 21.38 14.81
CA PRO A 21 -65.76 21.20 15.76
C PRO A 21 -66.12 20.70 17.23
N ARG A 22 -65.10 20.57 18.13
CA ARG A 22 -65.14 20.55 19.65
C ARG A 22 -65.59 19.22 20.36
N ARG A 23 -65.15 18.85 21.59
CA ARG A 23 -64.10 19.35 22.55
C ARG A 23 -63.71 18.31 23.65
N SER A 24 -62.58 18.58 24.36
CA SER A 24 -62.06 18.01 25.65
C SER A 24 -61.29 16.66 25.57
N GLY A 25 -60.22 16.40 26.35
CA GLY A 25 -59.49 17.21 27.37
C GLY A 25 -58.02 16.74 27.59
N ARG A 26 -57.22 17.43 28.42
CA ARG A 26 -55.82 17.06 28.81
C ARG A 26 -55.84 16.06 30.01
N VAL A 27 -54.80 15.28 30.36
CA VAL A 27 -53.41 15.62 30.82
C VAL A 27 -52.45 14.39 30.70
N ILE A 28 -51.12 14.63 30.78
CA ILE A 28 -49.97 13.69 30.70
C ILE A 28 -49.26 13.70 32.08
N PRO A 29 -48.82 12.56 32.71
CA PRO A 29 -47.52 11.93 32.39
C PRO A 29 -47.35 10.40 32.66
N ALA A 30 -46.16 9.89 32.34
CA ALA A 30 -45.57 8.56 32.71
C ALA A 30 -44.54 8.75 33.88
N PRO A 31 -43.73 7.77 34.38
CA PRO A 31 -43.40 6.41 33.88
C PRO A 31 -43.27 5.29 34.98
N ALA A 32 -42.53 4.20 34.67
CA ALA A 32 -41.87 3.21 35.56
C ALA A 32 -42.56 1.81 35.80
N PRO A 33 -41.80 0.74 36.19
CA PRO A 33 -42.15 -0.70 35.97
C PRO A 33 -42.30 -1.56 37.27
N ILE A 34 -42.06 -2.91 37.21
CA ILE A 34 -42.13 -4.03 38.24
C ILE A 34 -43.30 -5.01 37.94
N TYR A 35 -43.27 -6.38 38.01
CA TYR A 35 -42.26 -7.45 38.29
C TYR A 35 -42.68 -8.80 37.59
N PRO A 36 -41.84 -9.86 37.55
CA PRO A 36 -42.20 -11.23 37.07
C PRO A 36 -42.29 -12.33 38.16
N GLU A 37 -43.17 -13.33 37.96
CA GLU A 37 -43.42 -14.53 38.82
C GLU A 37 -44.17 -15.62 37.99
N ASN A 38 -44.16 -16.95 38.27
CA ASN A 38 -43.25 -17.85 39.03
C ASN A 38 -43.56 -19.36 38.77
N GLY A 39 -42.58 -20.26 39.02
CA GLY A 39 -42.80 -21.67 39.44
C GLY A 39 -42.71 -22.82 38.41
N TRP A 40 -42.53 -24.10 38.79
CA TRP A 40 -42.12 -24.73 40.07
C TRP A 40 -41.73 -26.23 39.86
N GLY A 41 -40.74 -26.79 40.59
CA GLY A 41 -40.38 -28.24 40.54
C GLY A 41 -39.25 -28.70 41.50
N ILE A 42 -39.34 -29.90 42.12
CA ILE A 42 -38.65 -30.36 43.37
C ILE A 42 -38.40 -31.91 43.33
N SER A 43 -37.46 -32.62 44.01
CA SER A 43 -36.04 -32.45 44.45
C SER A 43 -35.57 -33.76 45.21
N PRO A 44 -34.28 -34.00 45.56
CA PRO A 44 -33.72 -35.26 46.15
C PRO A 44 -33.55 -35.16 47.71
N PRO A 45 -32.77 -36.01 48.48
CA PRO A 45 -31.90 -37.18 48.18
C PRO A 45 -31.96 -38.41 49.16
N VAL A 46 -31.19 -39.48 48.88
CA VAL A 46 -30.83 -40.60 49.82
C VAL A 46 -29.31 -40.97 49.72
N ARG A 47 -28.77 -41.73 50.69
CA ARG A 47 -27.34 -42.03 51.05
C ARG A 47 -27.17 -43.56 51.39
N PRO A 48 -26.06 -44.10 51.99
CA PRO A 48 -24.59 -43.91 51.88
C PRO A 48 -23.77 -45.24 51.81
N ASP A 49 -22.42 -45.16 51.97
CA ASP A 49 -21.52 -46.17 52.61
C ASP A 49 -21.13 -47.40 51.73
N ARG A 50 -19.97 -48.11 51.79
CA ARG A 50 -18.71 -48.15 52.61
C ARG A 50 -17.47 -48.20 51.63
N ARG A 51 -16.22 -48.65 51.89
CA ARG A 51 -15.51 -49.33 53.02
C ARG A 51 -13.96 -49.22 52.89
N SER A 52 -13.25 -49.00 54.01
CA SER A 52 -11.86 -49.39 54.41
C SER A 52 -10.68 -49.55 53.41
N CYS A 53 -9.40 -49.17 53.65
CA CYS A 53 -8.62 -48.44 54.70
C CYS A 53 -7.20 -48.14 54.06
N LEU A 54 -5.97 -48.05 54.65
CA LEU A 54 -5.40 -48.22 56.00
C LEU A 54 -3.95 -47.60 56.14
N ARG A 55 -3.77 -46.51 56.91
CA ARG A 55 -2.48 -45.85 57.37
C ARG A 55 -1.55 -45.25 56.28
N VAL A 56 -0.75 -44.18 56.46
CA VAL A 56 -0.19 -43.38 57.61
C VAL A 56 1.25 -43.77 58.04
N ASP A 57 2.08 -42.74 58.31
CA ASP A 57 3.50 -42.71 58.73
C ASP A 57 4.55 -43.11 57.65
N ALA A 58 5.79 -42.56 57.60
CA ALA A 58 6.50 -41.59 58.46
C ALA A 58 7.45 -40.67 57.63
N ALA A 59 8.06 -39.67 58.28
CA ALA A 59 9.23 -38.93 57.76
C ALA A 59 10.54 -39.40 58.43
N GLY A 60 11.68 -39.36 57.73
CA GLY A 60 12.99 -39.66 58.33
C GLY A 60 14.16 -39.77 57.35
N SER A 61 15.18 -38.91 57.53
CA SER A 61 16.46 -38.93 56.79
C SER A 61 17.51 -39.83 57.46
N TYR A 62 18.51 -40.32 56.71
CA TYR A 62 19.95 -40.02 56.94
C TYR A 62 20.96 -40.79 56.03
N ASN A 63 22.05 -40.09 55.67
CA ASN A 63 23.40 -40.53 55.23
C ASN A 63 23.71 -42.00 54.90
N ARG A 64 24.42 -42.22 53.77
CA ARG A 64 25.91 -42.27 53.74
C ARG A 64 26.52 -42.21 52.33
N SER A 65 27.82 -41.91 52.28
CA SER A 65 28.64 -41.71 51.08
C SER A 65 29.74 -42.76 50.92
N VAL A 66 30.13 -43.08 49.68
CA VAL A 66 31.47 -43.59 49.32
C VAL A 66 31.91 -42.94 48.00
N THR A 67 33.17 -42.52 47.92
CA THR A 67 33.83 -41.97 46.72
C THR A 67 34.89 -42.93 46.18
N PHE A 68 35.24 -42.77 44.90
CA PHE A 68 36.59 -43.08 44.42
C PHE A 68 37.03 -42.07 43.36
N SER A 69 38.34 -41.74 43.34
CA SER A 69 38.93 -40.78 42.42
C SER A 69 40.45 -41.00 42.31
N ALA A 70 40.97 -41.06 41.08
CA ALA A 70 42.35 -40.78 40.65
C ALA A 70 42.32 -40.82 39.09
N ALA A 71 42.72 -39.82 38.30
CA ALA A 71 43.83 -38.86 38.32
C ALA A 71 45.13 -39.40 37.66
N CYS A 72 45.49 -38.79 36.52
CA CYS A 72 46.82 -38.88 35.88
C CYS A 72 47.24 -37.49 35.36
N SER A 73 48.04 -36.77 36.14
CA SER A 73 49.03 -35.80 35.63
C SER A 73 50.25 -36.56 35.10
N GLY A 74 51.18 -35.99 34.31
CA GLY A 74 51.37 -34.63 33.81
C GLY A 74 52.74 -34.53 33.11
N ASP A 75 53.14 -33.33 32.67
CA ASP A 75 54.37 -33.01 31.92
C ASP A 75 54.55 -33.71 30.53
N GLY A 76 55.18 -33.09 29.53
CA GLY A 76 55.62 -31.69 29.42
C GLY A 76 56.56 -31.44 28.23
N ARG A 77 56.79 -30.13 27.94
CA ARG A 77 57.83 -29.55 27.05
C ARG A 77 57.64 -29.64 25.51
N HIS A 78 57.49 -28.45 24.92
CA HIS A 78 57.88 -28.07 23.54
C HIS A 78 59.38 -28.38 23.24
N PRO A 79 59.92 -28.29 21.98
CA PRO A 79 59.43 -27.46 20.85
C PRO A 79 59.60 -27.95 19.37
N ARG A 80 58.95 -27.21 18.46
CA ARG A 80 59.44 -26.73 17.12
C ARG A 80 59.62 -27.66 15.90
N ILE A 81 59.20 -27.08 14.75
CA ILE A 81 59.65 -27.31 13.35
C ILE A 81 59.18 -28.64 12.71
N GLY A 82 58.63 -28.68 11.49
CA GLY A 82 58.40 -27.59 10.52
C GLY A 82 57.53 -27.99 9.32
N ARG A 83 57.41 -27.09 8.33
CA ARG A 83 56.64 -27.27 7.09
C ARG A 83 57.08 -28.52 6.31
N PHE A 84 56.16 -29.21 5.63
CA PHE A 84 56.11 -29.26 4.15
C PHE A 84 54.82 -29.92 3.61
N THR A 85 54.18 -29.25 2.66
CA THR A 85 53.26 -29.82 1.65
C THR A 85 53.94 -29.59 0.28
N PRO A 86 53.73 -30.38 -0.80
CA PRO A 86 52.40 -30.61 -1.38
C PRO A 86 52.16 -31.90 -2.22
N ARG A 87 50.94 -32.01 -2.77
CA ARG A 87 50.54 -32.58 -4.08
C ARG A 87 51.10 -33.94 -4.56
N GLY A 88 50.18 -34.86 -4.88
CA GLY A 88 50.40 -35.94 -5.85
C GLY A 88 49.09 -36.55 -6.36
N ARG A 89 48.86 -36.53 -7.69
CA ARG A 89 47.81 -37.33 -8.37
C ARG A 89 48.48 -38.59 -8.94
N THR A 90 47.80 -39.74 -8.87
CA THR A 90 47.28 -40.52 -10.04
C THR A 90 46.72 -41.87 -9.57
N ALA A 91 45.87 -42.50 -10.38
CA ALA A 91 45.30 -43.83 -10.12
C ALA A 91 46.03 -44.94 -10.89
N ALA A 92 46.04 -46.15 -10.35
CA ALA A 92 46.25 -47.39 -11.10
C ALA A 92 45.52 -48.56 -10.41
N ALA A 93 44.95 -49.47 -11.20
CA ALA A 93 44.09 -50.54 -10.71
C ALA A 93 44.85 -51.70 -10.03
N TRP A 94 44.27 -52.24 -8.96
CA TRP A 94 44.45 -53.64 -8.55
C TRP A 94 43.07 -54.28 -8.40
N SER A 95 42.88 -55.47 -8.98
CA SER A 95 41.57 -56.10 -9.11
C SER A 95 41.44 -57.37 -8.27
N ASN A 96 40.23 -57.55 -7.71
CA ASN A 96 39.59 -58.79 -7.28
C ASN A 96 40.47 -59.97 -6.83
N LYS A 97 40.48 -60.24 -5.51
CA LYS A 97 40.25 -61.59 -4.97
C LYS A 97 39.90 -61.57 -3.47
N MET A 98 38.62 -61.32 -3.16
CA MET A 98 38.06 -61.62 -1.84
C MET A 98 36.55 -61.88 -1.89
N THR A 99 36.16 -63.10 -2.25
CA THR A 99 34.76 -63.54 -2.31
C THR A 99 34.36 -64.25 -1.01
N SER A 100 34.06 -63.49 0.05
CA SER A 100 33.40 -64.05 1.24
C SER A 100 31.87 -64.00 1.08
N PRO A 101 31.12 -64.99 1.59
CA PRO A 101 29.66 -64.97 1.54
C PRO A 101 29.06 -63.80 2.34
N LEU A 102 29.77 -63.36 3.40
CA LEU A 102 29.37 -62.22 4.24
C LEU A 102 29.22 -60.93 3.42
N PHE A 103 30.13 -60.66 2.47
CA PHE A 103 30.05 -59.47 1.60
C PHE A 103 28.93 -59.55 0.55
N ARG A 104 28.47 -60.76 0.17
CA ARG A 104 27.25 -60.92 -0.65
C ARG A 104 26.01 -60.64 0.18
N ALA A 105 25.89 -61.23 1.37
CA ALA A 105 24.78 -60.98 2.29
C ALA A 105 24.65 -59.49 2.64
N LEU A 106 25.74 -58.83 3.03
CA LEU A 106 25.76 -57.39 3.31
C LEU A 106 25.36 -56.55 2.09
N ARG A 107 25.89 -56.83 0.90
CA ARG A 107 25.45 -56.13 -0.33
C ARG A 107 23.98 -56.38 -0.66
N GLN A 108 23.45 -57.58 -0.43
CA GLN A 108 22.03 -57.88 -0.66
C GLN A 108 21.14 -57.16 0.35
N CYS A 109 21.49 -57.12 1.64
CA CYS A 109 20.77 -56.32 2.63
C CYS A 109 20.86 -54.83 2.32
N SER A 110 22.03 -54.27 1.99
CA SER A 110 22.15 -52.86 1.60
C SER A 110 21.34 -52.53 0.35
N LEU A 111 21.35 -53.40 -0.67
CA LEU A 111 20.54 -53.21 -1.88
C LEU A 111 19.04 -53.32 -1.58
N PHE A 112 18.62 -54.23 -0.69
CA PHE A 112 17.23 -54.37 -0.27
C PHE A 112 16.76 -53.17 0.57
N CYS A 113 17.59 -52.63 1.46
CA CYS A 113 17.30 -51.39 2.19
C CYS A 113 17.23 -50.18 1.26
N VAL A 114 18.13 -50.07 0.27
CA VAL A 114 18.08 -48.98 -0.74
C VAL A 114 16.85 -49.12 -1.65
N LEU A 115 16.50 -50.34 -2.06
CA LEU A 115 15.27 -50.60 -2.83
C LEU A 115 14.00 -50.37 -2.00
N ALA A 116 14.00 -50.69 -0.71
CA ALA A 116 12.89 -50.40 0.20
C ALA A 116 12.74 -48.89 0.43
N MET A 117 13.84 -48.17 0.69
CA MET A 117 13.82 -46.70 0.80
C MET A 117 13.40 -46.03 -0.51
N ALA A 118 13.85 -46.54 -1.67
CA ALA A 118 13.42 -46.07 -2.98
C ALA A 118 11.92 -46.35 -3.21
N ALA A 119 11.42 -47.53 -2.86
CA ALA A 119 10.00 -47.88 -2.96
C ALA A 119 9.13 -47.02 -2.03
N SER A 120 9.57 -46.76 -0.79
CA SER A 120 8.89 -45.82 0.11
C SER A 120 8.93 -44.37 -0.38
N ALA A 121 10.04 -43.93 -0.97
CA ALA A 121 10.15 -42.61 -1.58
C ALA A 121 9.26 -42.46 -2.83
N SER A 122 9.16 -43.50 -3.67
CA SER A 122 8.22 -43.54 -4.79
C SER A 122 6.76 -43.62 -4.33
N ALA A 123 6.46 -44.32 -3.22
CA ALA A 123 5.12 -44.36 -2.65
C ALA A 123 4.69 -43.00 -2.06
N LEU A 124 5.60 -42.22 -1.48
CA LEU A 124 5.34 -40.84 -1.06
C LEU A 124 5.24 -39.84 -2.23
N ALA A 125 5.57 -40.25 -3.46
CA ALA A 125 5.60 -39.38 -4.64
C ALA A 125 4.43 -39.63 -5.62
N ALA A 126 3.47 -40.48 -5.28
CA ALA A 126 2.49 -41.06 -6.22
C ALA A 126 1.02 -40.92 -5.76
N ASP A 127 0.70 -39.90 -4.97
CA ASP A 127 -0.66 -39.63 -4.47
C ASP A 127 -0.86 -38.12 -4.16
N ARG A 128 -0.56 -37.27 -5.15
CA ARG A 128 -0.98 -35.86 -5.12
C ARG A 128 -2.40 -35.76 -5.63
N ARG A 129 -3.18 -34.86 -5.02
CA ARG A 129 -4.54 -34.59 -5.47
C ARG A 129 -4.59 -33.94 -6.85
N SER A 130 -3.54 -33.21 -7.25
CA SER A 130 -3.37 -32.62 -8.58
C SER A 130 -3.46 -33.62 -9.74
N ASP A 131 -3.16 -34.88 -9.45
CA ASP A 131 -2.98 -35.93 -10.46
C ASP A 131 -4.30 -36.68 -10.73
N ASP A 132 -5.34 -36.43 -9.92
CA ASP A 132 -6.71 -36.91 -10.16
C ASP A 132 -7.46 -35.91 -11.06
N GLU A 133 -7.39 -36.15 -12.37
CA GLU A 133 -8.10 -35.39 -13.39
C GLU A 133 -9.63 -35.31 -13.19
N SER A 134 -10.23 -36.22 -12.41
CA SER A 134 -11.67 -36.16 -12.12
C SER A 134 -12.06 -35.03 -11.16
N LEU A 135 -11.10 -34.52 -10.37
CA LEU A 135 -11.28 -33.39 -9.47
C LEU A 135 -10.98 -32.03 -10.15
N PHE A 136 -10.35 -32.03 -11.33
CA PHE A 136 -9.92 -30.82 -12.05
C PHE A 136 -10.51 -30.77 -13.47
N SER A 137 -11.82 -31.00 -13.58
CA SER A 137 -12.51 -31.05 -14.87
C SER A 137 -12.69 -29.65 -15.50
N GLU A 138 -12.00 -29.42 -16.63
CA GLU A 138 -12.14 -28.23 -17.47
C GLU A 138 -13.62 -27.93 -17.82
N ALA A 139 -14.42 -28.97 -18.11
CA ALA A 139 -15.83 -28.81 -18.47
C ALA A 139 -16.69 -28.31 -17.30
N VAL A 140 -16.39 -28.70 -16.06
CA VAL A 140 -17.10 -28.23 -14.86
C VAL A 140 -16.67 -26.80 -14.50
N PHE A 141 -15.38 -26.48 -14.66
CA PHE A 141 -14.89 -25.11 -14.52
C PHE A 141 -15.52 -24.18 -15.56
N LEU A 142 -15.54 -24.59 -16.83
CA LEU A 142 -16.17 -23.85 -17.93
C LEU A 142 -17.66 -23.60 -17.64
N GLN A 143 -18.41 -24.63 -17.24
CA GLN A 143 -19.83 -24.50 -16.86
C GLN A 143 -20.05 -23.50 -15.71
N ARG A 144 -19.13 -23.43 -14.74
CA ARG A 144 -19.19 -22.47 -13.63
C ARG A 144 -18.94 -21.04 -14.10
N VAL A 145 -17.96 -20.84 -14.99
CA VAL A 145 -17.68 -19.53 -15.57
C VAL A 145 -18.84 -19.08 -16.46
N ASP A 146 -19.33 -19.94 -17.36
CA ASP A 146 -20.46 -19.64 -18.26
C ASP A 146 -21.73 -19.24 -17.49
N HIS A 147 -22.01 -19.87 -16.34
CA HIS A 147 -23.13 -19.45 -15.51
C HIS A 147 -22.84 -18.12 -14.79
N LEU A 148 -21.65 -17.97 -14.19
CA LEU A 148 -21.29 -16.75 -13.46
C LEU A 148 -21.27 -15.50 -14.35
N ALA A 149 -20.73 -15.63 -15.57
CA ALA A 149 -20.62 -14.59 -16.59
C ALA A 149 -21.84 -14.52 -17.53
N SER A 150 -22.97 -15.15 -17.17
CA SER A 150 -24.20 -15.04 -17.96
C SER A 150 -24.97 -13.74 -17.68
N ASP A 151 -25.65 -13.23 -18.72
CA ASP A 151 -26.57 -12.09 -18.63
C ASP A 151 -27.67 -12.30 -17.55
N GLU A 152 -28.03 -13.56 -17.26
CA GLU A 152 -28.99 -13.90 -16.19
C GLU A 152 -28.54 -13.42 -14.81
N LEU A 153 -27.22 -13.27 -14.59
CA LEU A 153 -26.62 -12.74 -13.36
C LEU A 153 -26.29 -11.23 -13.46
N GLU A 154 -26.75 -10.53 -14.49
CA GLU A 154 -26.77 -9.05 -14.58
C GLU A 154 -25.39 -8.40 -14.32
N GLY A 155 -24.29 -9.10 -14.67
CA GLY A 155 -22.91 -8.66 -14.43
C GLY A 155 -22.48 -8.60 -12.97
N ARG A 156 -23.23 -9.26 -12.06
CA ARG A 156 -22.93 -9.42 -10.64
C ARG A 156 -22.62 -8.10 -9.90
N GLY A 157 -23.29 -7.01 -10.28
CA GLY A 157 -23.10 -5.69 -9.68
C GLY A 157 -23.35 -5.67 -8.17
N THR A 158 -22.45 -5.09 -7.37
CA THR A 158 -22.63 -5.00 -5.91
C THR A 158 -23.96 -4.34 -5.54
N GLY A 159 -24.90 -5.10 -4.97
CA GLY A 159 -26.25 -4.64 -4.62
C GLY A 159 -27.29 -4.63 -5.76
N GLN A 160 -26.97 -5.22 -6.92
CA GLN A 160 -27.91 -5.53 -7.99
C GLN A 160 -28.37 -7.00 -7.86
N PRO A 161 -29.58 -7.42 -8.31
CA PRO A 161 -30.12 -8.75 -8.03
C PRO A 161 -29.23 -9.92 -8.52
N GLY A 162 -28.43 -9.68 -9.55
CA GLY A 162 -27.33 -10.54 -10.00
C GLY A 162 -26.41 -11.07 -8.90
N ILE A 163 -26.05 -10.26 -7.90
CA ILE A 163 -25.09 -10.68 -6.86
C ILE A 163 -25.69 -11.70 -5.89
N ASP A 164 -26.99 -11.61 -5.59
CA ASP A 164 -27.69 -12.56 -4.74
C ASP A 164 -27.83 -13.93 -5.45
N LYS A 165 -28.18 -13.92 -6.74
CA LYS A 165 -28.22 -15.13 -7.59
C LYS A 165 -26.86 -15.82 -7.63
N ALA A 166 -25.78 -15.06 -7.85
CA ALA A 166 -24.42 -15.60 -7.88
C ALA A 166 -24.02 -16.20 -6.52
N ALA A 167 -24.37 -15.55 -5.41
CA ALA A 167 -24.12 -16.06 -4.06
C ALA A 167 -24.82 -17.40 -3.81
N GLU A 168 -26.08 -17.52 -4.26
CA GLU A 168 -26.89 -18.73 -4.12
C GLU A 168 -26.38 -19.88 -5.01
N PHE A 169 -25.89 -19.59 -6.21
CA PHE A 169 -25.20 -20.56 -7.06
C PHE A 169 -23.90 -21.09 -6.42
N ILE A 170 -23.04 -20.20 -5.91
CA ILE A 170 -21.78 -20.56 -5.25
C ILE A 170 -22.04 -21.44 -4.02
N ALA A 171 -23.03 -21.07 -3.19
CA ALA A 171 -23.43 -21.87 -2.04
C ALA A 171 -23.93 -23.28 -2.43
N ALA A 172 -24.68 -23.39 -3.53
CA ALA A 172 -25.14 -24.68 -4.06
C ALA A 172 -23.98 -25.54 -4.61
N GLU A 173 -22.98 -24.95 -5.27
CA GLU A 173 -21.78 -25.69 -5.70
C GLU A 173 -20.91 -26.14 -4.51
N PHE A 174 -20.80 -25.35 -3.44
CA PHE A 174 -20.17 -25.75 -2.18
C PHE A 174 -20.91 -26.92 -1.50
N GLU A 175 -22.24 -26.85 -1.40
CA GLU A 175 -23.06 -27.96 -0.84
C GLU A 175 -22.92 -29.25 -1.67
N LYS A 176 -23.00 -29.13 -3.00
CA LYS A 176 -22.76 -30.21 -3.98
C LYS A 176 -21.33 -30.77 -3.92
N ALA A 177 -20.35 -30.00 -3.46
CA ALA A 177 -19.00 -30.48 -3.20
C ALA A 177 -18.86 -31.20 -1.84
N GLY A 178 -19.80 -31.01 -0.91
CA GLY A 178 -19.72 -31.55 0.46
C GLY A 178 -18.97 -30.63 1.44
N VAL A 179 -18.76 -29.36 1.06
CA VAL A 179 -18.25 -28.32 1.96
C VAL A 179 -19.30 -28.03 3.03
N GLN A 180 -18.89 -27.69 4.26
CA GLN A 180 -19.82 -27.31 5.32
C GLN A 180 -20.08 -25.79 5.31
N PRO A 181 -21.28 -25.32 5.68
CA PRO A 181 -21.56 -23.90 5.83
C PRO A 181 -20.64 -23.23 6.86
N GLY A 182 -20.02 -22.11 6.47
CA GLY A 182 -19.05 -21.37 7.27
C GLY A 182 -19.43 -19.93 7.61
N GLY A 183 -20.64 -19.49 7.24
CA GLY A 183 -21.18 -18.15 7.50
C GLY A 183 -22.04 -18.07 8.77
N ASP A 184 -22.94 -17.09 8.81
CA ASP A 184 -23.79 -16.82 9.96
C ASP A 184 -24.85 -17.90 10.15
N ASP A 185 -25.22 -18.16 11.41
CA ASP A 185 -26.31 -19.06 11.84
C ASP A 185 -26.31 -20.47 11.20
N GLY A 186 -25.14 -20.95 10.75
CA GLY A 186 -24.99 -22.25 10.09
C GLY A 186 -25.36 -22.25 8.61
N THR A 187 -25.35 -21.08 7.96
CA THR A 187 -25.52 -20.90 6.51
C THR A 187 -24.18 -20.71 5.79
N TYR A 188 -24.17 -20.71 4.46
CA TYR A 188 -22.98 -20.31 3.70
C TYR A 188 -22.77 -18.78 3.64
N PHE A 189 -23.65 -17.97 4.23
CA PHE A 189 -23.63 -16.51 4.02
C PHE A 189 -23.14 -15.78 5.28
N GLN A 190 -22.10 -14.95 5.15
CA GLN A 190 -21.81 -13.88 6.09
C GLN A 190 -22.51 -12.61 5.58
N ASN A 191 -23.51 -12.13 6.31
CA ASN A 191 -24.46 -11.12 5.87
C ASN A 191 -24.12 -9.75 6.47
N PHE A 192 -24.01 -8.73 5.64
CA PHE A 192 -23.67 -7.37 6.07
C PHE A 192 -24.32 -6.32 5.18
N THR A 193 -24.24 -5.05 5.58
CA THR A 193 -24.87 -3.93 4.86
C THR A 193 -23.81 -2.95 4.37
N LEU A 194 -23.79 -2.68 3.06
CA LEU A 194 -22.87 -1.73 2.44
C LEU A 194 -23.54 -0.40 2.09
N LYS A 195 -22.80 0.69 2.29
CA LYS A 195 -23.17 2.06 1.90
C LYS A 195 -22.68 2.34 0.49
N LEU A 196 -23.42 1.82 -0.49
CA LEU A 196 -22.98 1.69 -1.88
C LEU A 196 -22.84 3.03 -2.61
N TRP A 197 -23.76 3.98 -2.35
CA TRP A 197 -23.69 5.36 -2.85
C TRP A 197 -24.47 6.31 -1.94
N LYS A 198 -24.61 7.56 -2.36
CA LYS A 198 -25.45 8.59 -1.72
C LYS A 198 -26.60 8.98 -2.65
N ARG A 199 -27.70 9.48 -2.09
CA ARG A 199 -28.79 10.13 -2.84
C ARG A 199 -29.14 11.49 -2.24
N ILE A 200 -29.62 12.42 -3.07
CA ILE A 200 -30.27 13.63 -2.58
C ILE A 200 -31.64 13.22 -2.03
N ALA A 201 -31.86 13.46 -0.74
CA ALA A 201 -33.03 13.01 -0.03
C ALA A 201 -34.12 14.10 0.08
N PRO A 202 -35.39 13.72 0.32
CA PRO A 202 -36.51 14.66 0.40
C PRO A 202 -36.30 15.80 1.39
N GLY A 203 -36.84 16.97 1.05
CA GLY A 203 -36.73 18.18 1.85
C GLY A 203 -35.41 18.94 1.74
N THR A 204 -34.48 18.49 0.87
CA THR A 204 -33.44 19.36 0.29
C THR A 204 -34.09 20.55 -0.41
N ARG A 205 -33.57 21.76 -0.16
CA ARG A 205 -34.15 23.02 -0.63
C ARG A 205 -33.14 24.17 -0.59
N LEU A 206 -33.27 25.13 -1.49
CA LEU A 206 -32.53 26.38 -1.48
C LEU A 206 -33.50 27.56 -1.69
N LYS A 207 -33.29 28.65 -0.95
CA LYS A 207 -34.05 29.91 -1.08
C LYS A 207 -33.12 31.10 -1.11
N LEU A 208 -33.46 32.07 -1.95
CA LEU A 208 -32.80 33.38 -2.07
C LEU A 208 -33.71 34.48 -1.53
N GLY A 209 -33.11 35.43 -0.81
CA GLY A 209 -33.69 36.69 -0.37
C GLY A 209 -32.78 37.86 -0.75
N VAL A 210 -33.40 38.99 -1.06
CA VAL A 210 -32.76 40.21 -1.58
C VAL A 210 -33.31 41.42 -0.82
N GLU A 211 -32.63 42.55 -0.84
CA GLU A 211 -32.98 43.79 -0.10
C GLU A 211 -33.08 43.57 1.44
N GLY A 212 -32.32 42.63 2.00
CA GLY A 212 -32.40 42.27 3.42
C GLY A 212 -33.70 41.56 3.83
N ARG A 213 -34.60 41.27 2.87
CA ARG A 213 -35.88 40.59 3.12
C ARG A 213 -35.66 39.10 3.36
N ALA A 214 -36.58 38.46 4.09
CA ALA A 214 -36.52 37.02 4.33
C ALA A 214 -36.55 36.21 3.02
N PRO A 215 -35.72 35.14 2.86
CA PRO A 215 -35.68 34.35 1.62
C PRO A 215 -37.04 33.73 1.23
N THR A 216 -37.67 34.31 0.22
CA THR A 216 -38.99 33.91 -0.31
C THR A 216 -38.86 33.00 -1.53
N THR A 217 -38.08 33.44 -2.53
CA THR A 217 -37.86 32.76 -3.82
C THR A 217 -37.26 31.38 -3.58
N VAL A 218 -37.92 30.34 -4.11
CA VAL A 218 -37.49 28.94 -3.99
C VAL A 218 -36.82 28.54 -5.29
N ALA A 219 -35.55 28.14 -5.21
CA ALA A 219 -34.84 27.59 -6.36
C ALA A 219 -35.28 26.14 -6.62
N ARG A 220 -35.30 25.73 -7.89
CA ARG A 220 -35.64 24.38 -8.34
C ARG A 220 -34.40 23.50 -8.25
N LEU A 221 -34.52 22.36 -7.55
CA LEU A 221 -33.48 21.33 -7.53
C LEU A 221 -33.29 20.78 -8.96
N ASP A 222 -32.07 20.37 -9.30
CA ASP A 222 -31.65 19.82 -10.61
C ASP A 222 -31.74 20.79 -11.81
N VAL A 223 -32.46 21.91 -11.67
CA VAL A 223 -32.54 22.97 -12.68
C VAL A 223 -31.68 24.17 -12.28
N ASP A 224 -31.92 24.78 -11.12
CA ASP A 224 -31.26 26.03 -10.71
C ASP A 224 -30.03 25.77 -9.83
N TYR A 225 -30.04 24.67 -9.07
CA TYR A 225 -28.97 24.24 -8.17
C TYR A 225 -29.02 22.73 -7.89
N ARG A 226 -27.90 22.18 -7.38
CA ARG A 226 -27.80 20.81 -6.88
C ARG A 226 -26.70 20.70 -5.79
N PRO A 227 -26.89 19.96 -4.68
CA PRO A 227 -25.79 19.61 -3.77
C PRO A 227 -24.66 18.86 -4.48
N PHE A 228 -23.45 18.83 -3.91
CA PHE A 228 -22.40 17.90 -4.37
C PHE A 228 -22.47 16.54 -3.63
N PRO A 229 -21.99 15.42 -4.22
CA PRO A 229 -21.93 14.11 -3.55
C PRO A 229 -21.15 14.10 -2.22
N PHE A 230 -20.12 14.93 -2.12
CA PHE A 230 -19.28 15.14 -0.93
C PHE A 230 -19.78 16.27 0.00
N SER A 231 -20.98 16.80 -0.22
CA SER A 231 -21.56 17.90 0.57
C SER A 231 -21.90 17.51 2.02
N GLY A 232 -21.93 18.50 2.92
CA GLY A 232 -22.46 18.37 4.28
C GLY A 232 -23.99 18.36 4.32
N THR A 233 -24.58 17.48 5.11
CA THR A 233 -26.03 17.49 5.40
C THR A 233 -26.32 18.42 6.57
N GLY A 234 -27.26 19.35 6.40
CA GLY A 234 -27.57 20.36 7.40
C GLY A 234 -28.57 21.40 6.90
N SER A 235 -29.03 22.28 7.80
CA SER A 235 -29.78 23.49 7.42
C SER A 235 -28.92 24.72 7.71
N PHE A 236 -28.92 25.68 6.80
CA PHE A 236 -28.09 26.88 6.86
C PHE A 236 -28.90 28.13 6.51
N SER A 237 -28.53 29.28 7.07
CA SER A 237 -29.12 30.56 6.72
C SER A 237 -28.15 31.69 7.08
N GLY A 238 -27.63 32.39 6.08
CA GLY A 238 -26.62 33.42 6.25
C GLY A 238 -26.66 34.45 5.12
N GLU A 239 -25.98 35.56 5.32
CA GLU A 239 -25.74 36.55 4.26
C GLU A 239 -24.67 36.01 3.29
N VAL A 240 -24.71 36.49 2.04
CA VAL A 240 -23.81 35.98 1.00
C VAL A 240 -22.53 36.82 0.97
N VAL A 241 -21.39 36.13 0.89
CA VAL A 241 -20.08 36.75 0.67
C VAL A 241 -19.49 36.15 -0.59
N PHE A 242 -19.13 37.00 -1.57
CA PHE A 242 -18.42 36.55 -2.75
C PHE A 242 -16.92 36.48 -2.42
N ALA A 243 -16.33 35.31 -2.63
CA ALA A 243 -14.93 35.03 -2.34
C ALA A 243 -14.19 34.56 -3.61
N GLY A 244 -14.38 35.27 -4.74
CA GLY A 244 -13.64 35.03 -5.98
C GLY A 244 -13.65 33.57 -6.44
N TYR A 245 -12.46 32.95 -6.50
CA TYR A 245 -12.28 31.53 -6.80
C TYR A 245 -12.09 30.67 -5.53
N GLY A 246 -12.16 31.24 -4.32
CA GLY A 246 -11.87 30.55 -3.07
C GLY A 246 -10.41 30.12 -2.90
N ILE A 247 -9.48 30.82 -3.55
CA ILE A 247 -8.05 30.49 -3.61
C ILE A 247 -7.27 31.29 -2.55
N VAL A 248 -6.24 30.65 -2.00
CA VAL A 248 -5.24 31.27 -1.11
C VAL A 248 -3.88 30.67 -1.47
N SER A 249 -3.15 31.34 -2.36
CA SER A 249 -1.78 30.98 -2.74
C SER A 249 -0.82 32.10 -2.34
N GLU A 250 0.23 31.72 -1.61
CA GLU A 250 1.33 32.61 -1.23
C GLU A 250 2.31 32.82 -2.41
N GLU A 251 2.32 31.89 -3.38
CA GLU A 251 3.16 31.91 -4.58
C GLU A 251 2.77 33.03 -5.57
N HIS A 252 1.46 33.26 -5.73
CA HIS A 252 0.90 34.29 -6.63
C HIS A 252 0.49 35.60 -5.90
N ASP A 253 0.80 35.78 -4.60
CA ASP A 253 0.21 36.82 -3.71
C ASP A 253 -1.33 36.93 -3.80
N TYR A 254 -2.01 35.80 -4.04
CA TYR A 254 -3.42 35.77 -4.43
C TYR A 254 -4.27 35.09 -3.34
N ASN A 255 -5.14 35.87 -2.70
CA ASN A 255 -5.94 35.43 -1.55
C ASN A 255 -7.37 36.00 -1.60
N ASP A 256 -8.32 35.20 -2.08
CA ASP A 256 -9.74 35.58 -2.17
C ASP A 256 -10.41 35.78 -0.79
N TYR A 257 -9.82 35.29 0.29
CA TYR A 257 -10.33 35.46 1.66
C TYR A 257 -9.64 36.62 2.41
N LYS A 258 -8.81 37.42 1.74
CA LYS A 258 -8.15 38.57 2.33
C LYS A 258 -9.19 39.62 2.73
N ASP A 259 -9.14 40.04 3.99
CA ASP A 259 -10.04 41.02 4.61
C ASP A 259 -11.54 40.66 4.55
N LEU A 260 -11.88 39.40 4.22
CA LEU A 260 -13.26 38.91 4.08
C LEU A 260 -13.68 38.06 5.29
N ASP A 261 -14.61 38.59 6.10
CA ASP A 261 -15.28 37.84 7.16
C ASP A 261 -16.37 36.92 6.58
N VAL A 262 -16.22 35.62 6.79
CA VAL A 262 -17.09 34.55 6.25
C VAL A 262 -17.79 33.69 7.32
N ALA A 263 -17.59 33.98 8.62
CA ALA A 263 -18.17 33.19 9.70
C ALA A 263 -19.71 33.32 9.71
N ASP A 264 -20.42 32.21 9.94
CA ASP A 264 -21.89 32.07 9.85
C ASP A 264 -22.52 32.46 8.49
N LYS A 265 -21.71 32.75 7.46
CA LYS A 265 -22.17 33.25 6.14
C LYS A 265 -22.18 32.16 5.07
N VAL A 266 -22.80 32.49 3.94
CA VAL A 266 -22.86 31.63 2.75
C VAL A 266 -21.84 32.12 1.74
N VAL A 267 -20.79 31.35 1.49
CA VAL A 267 -19.68 31.76 0.62
C VAL A 267 -19.99 31.38 -0.83
N LEU A 268 -19.97 32.36 -1.74
CA LEU A 268 -20.09 32.16 -3.19
C LEU A 268 -18.69 32.14 -3.82
N VAL A 269 -18.34 31.07 -4.53
CA VAL A 269 -17.04 30.88 -5.19
C VAL A 269 -17.14 30.34 -6.62
N LEU A 270 -16.17 30.68 -7.45
CA LEU A 270 -15.96 30.10 -8.78
C LEU A 270 -15.25 28.73 -8.71
N ARG A 271 -15.69 27.80 -9.57
CA ARG A 271 -15.22 26.41 -9.58
C ARG A 271 -13.73 26.25 -9.91
N ARG A 272 -13.20 26.98 -10.90
CA ARG A 272 -11.84 26.80 -11.44
C ARG A 272 -10.84 27.72 -10.71
N ALA A 273 -9.92 28.35 -11.43
CA ALA A 273 -8.99 29.37 -10.96
C ALA A 273 -8.96 30.55 -11.97
N PRO A 274 -8.36 31.71 -11.63
CA PRO A 274 -8.04 32.74 -12.60
C PRO A 274 -7.19 32.21 -13.76
N ARG A 275 -7.12 32.95 -14.88
CA ARG A 275 -6.40 32.56 -16.10
C ARG A 275 -5.14 33.40 -16.37
N PHE A 276 -4.75 34.28 -15.44
CA PHE A 276 -3.58 35.14 -15.61
C PHE A 276 -2.24 34.42 -15.42
N GLU A 277 -2.24 33.29 -14.69
CA GLU A 277 -1.13 32.38 -14.36
C GLU A 277 -1.70 30.96 -14.17
N GLU A 278 -0.86 29.91 -14.21
CA GLU A 278 -1.29 28.54 -13.87
C GLU A 278 -1.41 28.37 -12.34
N PHE A 279 -2.57 27.95 -11.86
CA PHE A 279 -2.81 27.61 -10.44
C PHE A 279 -2.80 26.09 -10.22
N THR A 280 -2.45 25.67 -9.01
CA THR A 280 -2.33 24.24 -8.69
C THR A 280 -3.66 23.47 -8.78
N GLN A 281 -3.60 22.18 -9.06
CA GLN A 281 -4.77 21.29 -8.96
C GLN A 281 -5.37 21.24 -7.54
N THR A 282 -4.54 21.47 -6.52
CA THR A 282 -4.99 21.62 -5.13
C THR A 282 -5.84 22.88 -4.96
N ASP A 283 -5.46 24.01 -5.56
CA ASP A 283 -6.24 25.26 -5.49
C ASP A 283 -7.60 25.19 -6.19
N MET A 284 -7.66 24.47 -7.31
CA MET A 284 -8.90 24.19 -8.03
C MET A 284 -9.78 23.14 -7.34
N SER A 285 -9.25 22.38 -6.37
CA SER A 285 -9.97 21.25 -5.78
C SER A 285 -11.18 21.68 -4.95
N PHE A 286 -12.30 20.95 -5.10
CA PHE A 286 -13.48 21.14 -4.27
C PHE A 286 -13.19 20.94 -2.79
N ARG A 287 -12.30 19.99 -2.44
CA ARG A 287 -11.90 19.70 -1.06
C ARG A 287 -11.20 20.88 -0.41
N THR A 288 -10.30 21.53 -1.14
CA THR A 288 -9.51 22.67 -0.67
C THR A 288 -10.37 23.93 -0.54
N LYS A 289 -11.21 24.23 -1.53
CA LYS A 289 -12.21 25.30 -1.46
C LYS A 289 -13.17 25.09 -0.27
N SER A 290 -13.60 23.85 -0.06
CA SER A 290 -14.46 23.46 1.06
C SER A 290 -13.77 23.63 2.42
N SER A 291 -12.55 23.11 2.56
CA SER A 291 -11.72 23.25 3.77
C SER A 291 -11.43 24.72 4.11
N ARG A 292 -11.09 25.56 3.12
CA ARG A 292 -10.80 26.99 3.31
C ARG A 292 -11.98 27.78 3.90
N ALA A 293 -13.21 27.46 3.51
CA ALA A 293 -14.41 28.09 4.08
C ALA A 293 -14.84 27.44 5.42
N ASN A 294 -14.79 26.10 5.52
CA ASN A 294 -15.16 25.38 6.75
C ASN A 294 -14.23 25.73 7.93
N ALA A 295 -12.93 25.91 7.69
CA ALA A 295 -11.95 26.38 8.67
C ALA A 295 -12.07 27.88 9.04
N ARG A 296 -13.13 28.54 8.56
CA ARG A 296 -13.52 29.92 8.88
C ARG A 296 -15.02 29.99 9.28
N ASP A 297 -15.57 28.88 9.76
CA ASP A 297 -16.94 28.75 10.27
C ASP A 297 -18.05 29.17 9.28
N ALA A 298 -17.82 28.98 7.98
CA ALA A 298 -18.82 29.26 6.95
C ALA A 298 -20.04 28.31 7.04
N ALA A 299 -21.25 28.87 7.07
CA ALA A 299 -22.49 28.11 7.21
C ALA A 299 -22.87 27.30 5.97
N ALA A 300 -22.43 27.72 4.77
CA ALA A 300 -22.55 26.97 3.52
C ALA A 300 -21.63 27.52 2.42
N ILE A 301 -21.47 26.76 1.34
CA ILE A 301 -20.77 27.16 0.12
C ILE A 301 -21.68 26.97 -1.09
N LEU A 302 -21.75 28.00 -1.93
CA LEU A 302 -22.31 27.95 -3.27
C LEU A 302 -21.15 28.02 -4.27
N VAL A 303 -21.07 27.05 -5.17
CA VAL A 303 -20.07 27.00 -6.25
C VAL A 303 -20.77 27.26 -7.57
N VAL A 304 -20.14 28.02 -8.45
CA VAL A 304 -20.62 28.29 -9.82
C VAL A 304 -19.50 28.05 -10.83
N ASN A 305 -19.83 27.49 -12.00
CA ASN A 305 -18.89 27.38 -13.12
C ASN A 305 -18.56 28.79 -13.67
N PRO A 306 -17.29 29.12 -13.98
CA PRO A 306 -16.95 30.37 -14.65
C PRO A 306 -17.57 30.47 -16.05
N THR A 307 -17.49 31.65 -16.67
CA THR A 307 -17.98 31.86 -18.04
C THR A 307 -17.26 30.98 -19.08
N PHE A 308 -16.01 30.62 -18.80
CA PHE A 308 -15.12 29.84 -19.65
C PHE A 308 -15.01 28.33 -19.30
N ASP A 309 -15.85 27.79 -18.41
CA ASP A 309 -15.78 26.37 -18.05
C ASP A 309 -16.12 25.47 -19.27
N GLU A 310 -15.28 24.47 -19.54
CA GLU A 310 -15.45 23.51 -20.65
C GLU A 310 -16.74 22.69 -20.50
N ASP A 311 -17.20 22.47 -19.26
CA ASP A 311 -18.47 21.79 -18.97
C ASP A 311 -19.69 22.74 -19.15
N GLY A 312 -19.48 24.00 -19.54
CA GLY A 312 -20.51 25.02 -19.65
C GLY A 312 -21.14 25.41 -18.30
N ASP A 313 -22.45 25.64 -18.28
CA ASP A 313 -23.23 25.91 -17.05
C ASP A 313 -24.00 24.65 -16.58
N THR A 314 -23.33 23.49 -16.63
CA THR A 314 -23.89 22.21 -16.19
C THR A 314 -23.69 21.98 -14.70
N LEU A 315 -24.78 21.61 -14.01
CA LEU A 315 -24.73 21.23 -12.61
C LEU A 315 -24.03 19.87 -12.47
N TYR A 316 -23.11 19.78 -11.50
CA TYR A 316 -22.30 18.58 -11.24
C TYR A 316 -23.18 17.33 -11.05
N PRO A 317 -22.80 16.14 -11.55
CA PRO A 317 -23.60 14.93 -11.40
C PRO A 317 -23.81 14.54 -9.93
N PHE A 318 -24.96 13.91 -9.66
CA PHE A 318 -25.27 13.29 -8.37
C PHE A 318 -26.15 12.08 -8.65
N ASP A 319 -25.48 11.02 -9.08
CA ASP A 319 -26.03 9.74 -9.53
C ASP A 319 -25.19 8.58 -8.95
N GLU A 320 -25.48 7.35 -9.34
CA GLU A 320 -24.71 6.18 -8.90
C GLU A 320 -23.24 6.22 -9.39
N SER A 321 -23.00 6.74 -10.61
CA SER A 321 -21.64 6.95 -11.12
C SER A 321 -20.84 7.98 -10.33
N SER A 322 -21.51 8.82 -9.53
CA SER A 322 -20.88 9.78 -8.61
C SER A 322 -20.30 9.12 -7.35
N GLY A 323 -20.56 7.83 -7.14
CA GLY A 323 -19.77 6.96 -6.25
C GLY A 323 -18.71 6.16 -7.01
N ALA A 324 -19.08 5.57 -8.16
CA ALA A 324 -18.17 4.76 -8.98
C ALA A 324 -16.92 5.54 -9.45
N ALA A 325 -17.05 6.83 -9.79
CA ALA A 325 -15.95 7.70 -10.19
C ALA A 325 -14.87 7.93 -9.11
N PHE A 326 -15.10 7.48 -7.87
CA PHE A 326 -14.10 7.49 -6.80
C PHE A 326 -13.70 6.07 -6.35
N GLY A 327 -14.36 5.01 -6.82
CA GLY A 327 -14.21 3.64 -6.30
C GLY A 327 -14.78 3.44 -4.88
N PHE A 328 -15.36 4.46 -4.25
CA PHE A 328 -15.97 4.40 -2.93
C PHE A 328 -17.00 5.53 -2.76
N THR A 329 -17.96 5.38 -1.83
CA THR A 329 -18.88 6.48 -1.47
C THR A 329 -18.08 7.67 -0.92
N PRO A 330 -18.03 8.83 -1.60
CA PRO A 330 -17.12 9.91 -1.22
C PRO A 330 -17.47 10.46 0.17
N PRO A 331 -16.49 10.79 1.03
CA PRO A 331 -16.74 11.34 2.36
C PRO A 331 -17.46 12.70 2.28
N SER A 332 -18.01 13.16 3.39
CA SER A 332 -18.50 14.54 3.48
C SER A 332 -17.35 15.49 3.83
N TYR A 333 -17.31 16.67 3.21
CA TYR A 333 -16.38 17.75 3.57
C TYR A 333 -16.89 18.64 4.73
N GLY A 334 -17.91 18.18 5.48
CA GLY A 334 -18.44 18.84 6.68
C GLY A 334 -19.47 19.95 6.39
N VAL A 335 -19.14 20.88 5.50
CA VAL A 335 -19.98 22.06 5.19
C VAL A 335 -21.02 21.78 4.08
N PRO A 336 -22.26 22.30 4.19
CA PRO A 336 -23.24 22.25 3.10
C PRO A 336 -22.74 22.98 1.84
N MET A 337 -22.45 22.20 0.80
CA MET A 337 -21.84 22.64 -0.46
C MET A 337 -22.77 22.33 -1.64
N LEU A 338 -23.10 23.33 -2.46
CA LEU A 338 -24.04 23.21 -3.58
C LEU A 338 -23.49 23.88 -4.84
N HIS A 339 -23.67 23.25 -5.99
CA HIS A 339 -23.47 23.87 -7.29
C HIS A 339 -24.73 24.69 -7.65
N ILE A 340 -24.56 25.92 -8.10
CA ILE A 340 -25.63 26.80 -8.62
C ILE A 340 -25.31 27.22 -10.06
N ARG A 341 -26.33 27.48 -10.88
CA ARG A 341 -26.11 28.04 -12.23
C ARG A 341 -25.67 29.50 -12.20
N ARG A 342 -24.97 29.93 -13.27
CA ARG A 342 -24.51 31.32 -13.47
C ARG A 342 -25.64 32.35 -13.29
N GLU A 343 -26.82 32.13 -13.90
CA GLU A 343 -28.01 32.99 -13.73
C GLU A 343 -28.41 33.24 -12.26
N MET A 344 -28.15 32.29 -11.35
CA MET A 344 -28.44 32.46 -9.92
C MET A 344 -27.29 33.11 -9.16
N ALA A 345 -26.05 32.97 -9.63
CA ALA A 345 -24.90 33.71 -9.10
C ALA A 345 -24.94 35.19 -9.51
N ASP A 346 -25.17 35.49 -10.79
CA ASP A 346 -25.27 36.86 -11.32
C ASP A 346 -26.33 37.66 -10.56
N ARG A 347 -27.53 37.09 -10.34
CA ARG A 347 -28.57 37.72 -9.51
C ARG A 347 -28.20 37.95 -8.04
N MET A 348 -27.22 37.24 -7.49
CA MET A 348 -26.69 37.55 -6.15
C MET A 348 -25.66 38.67 -6.22
N LEU A 349 -24.79 38.65 -7.23
CA LEU A 349 -23.74 39.65 -7.44
C LEU A 349 -24.33 41.03 -7.72
N GLU A 350 -25.22 41.14 -8.72
CA GLU A 350 -25.95 42.36 -9.09
C GLU A 350 -26.72 42.94 -7.90
N ALA A 351 -27.40 42.07 -7.14
CA ALA A 351 -28.15 42.46 -5.95
C ALA A 351 -27.26 42.94 -4.79
N GLY A 352 -26.03 42.45 -4.71
CA GLY A 352 -25.00 42.89 -3.76
C GLY A 352 -24.16 44.08 -4.25
N GLY A 353 -24.49 44.67 -5.42
CA GLY A 353 -23.77 45.81 -5.98
C GLY A 353 -22.48 45.47 -6.75
N LEU A 354 -22.19 44.18 -6.99
CA LEU A 354 -21.13 43.74 -7.89
C LEU A 354 -21.65 43.56 -9.33
N PRO A 355 -20.81 43.65 -10.37
CA PRO A 355 -21.20 43.29 -11.73
C PRO A 355 -21.32 41.75 -11.87
N GLY A 356 -21.93 41.30 -12.97
CA GLY A 356 -22.04 39.87 -13.29
C GLY A 356 -20.69 39.17 -13.53
N LEU A 357 -20.70 37.84 -13.48
CA LEU A 357 -19.51 36.98 -13.50
C LEU A 357 -18.55 37.27 -14.64
N ALA A 358 -19.05 37.52 -15.85
CA ALA A 358 -18.22 37.81 -17.03
C ALA A 358 -17.30 39.05 -16.84
N GLU A 359 -17.77 40.06 -16.10
CA GLU A 359 -16.99 41.27 -15.82
C GLU A 359 -16.08 41.09 -14.60
N ILE A 360 -16.50 40.30 -13.60
CA ILE A 360 -15.67 39.91 -12.46
C ILE A 360 -14.47 39.09 -12.93
N GLU A 361 -14.69 38.00 -13.68
CA GLU A 361 -13.63 37.12 -14.19
C GLU A 361 -12.63 37.91 -15.02
N LYS A 362 -13.13 38.77 -15.93
CA LYS A 362 -12.30 39.67 -16.73
C LYS A 362 -11.44 40.58 -15.86
N LYS A 363 -12.00 41.22 -14.83
CA LYS A 363 -11.26 42.14 -13.94
C LYS A 363 -10.25 41.42 -13.06
N ILE A 364 -10.54 40.19 -12.60
CA ILE A 364 -9.57 39.36 -11.88
C ILE A 364 -8.39 39.02 -12.80
N ASP A 365 -8.65 38.60 -14.03
CA ASP A 365 -7.61 38.29 -15.03
C ASP A 365 -6.79 39.54 -15.43
N GLU A 366 -7.44 40.69 -15.66
CA GLU A 366 -6.77 41.94 -16.05
C GLU A 366 -5.96 42.60 -14.93
N THR A 367 -6.40 42.50 -13.67
CA THR A 367 -5.74 43.16 -12.53
C THR A 367 -4.83 42.24 -11.71
N ARG A 368 -4.99 40.92 -11.84
CA ARG A 368 -4.39 39.89 -10.98
C ARG A 368 -4.76 40.02 -9.49
N ARG A 369 -5.91 40.63 -9.17
CA ARG A 369 -6.37 40.83 -7.78
C ARG A 369 -7.77 40.22 -7.56
N PRO A 370 -8.05 39.67 -6.37
CA PRO A 370 -9.40 39.26 -6.01
C PRO A 370 -10.42 40.38 -6.12
N MET A 371 -11.65 40.03 -6.52
CA MET A 371 -12.83 40.89 -6.46
C MET A 371 -13.83 40.45 -5.38
N SER A 372 -13.33 39.84 -4.30
CA SER A 372 -14.12 39.41 -3.16
C SER A 372 -14.78 40.57 -2.42
N ALA A 373 -16.04 40.40 -2.03
CA ALA A 373 -16.80 41.38 -1.25
C ALA A 373 -18.01 40.73 -0.53
N PRO A 374 -18.49 41.30 0.58
CA PRO A 374 -19.83 40.99 1.08
C PRO A 374 -20.90 41.47 0.09
N LEU A 375 -21.95 40.66 -0.11
CA LEU A 375 -23.09 41.01 -0.95
C LEU A 375 -24.20 41.57 -0.06
N GLU A 376 -24.12 42.87 0.24
CA GLU A 376 -25.02 43.52 1.21
C GLU A 376 -26.50 43.34 0.84
N GLY A 377 -27.33 42.99 1.83
CA GLY A 377 -28.76 42.72 1.61
C GLY A 377 -29.08 41.39 0.90
N VAL A 378 -28.10 40.62 0.46
CA VAL A 378 -28.30 39.30 -0.16
C VAL A 378 -28.20 38.21 0.91
N ARG A 379 -29.27 37.42 1.05
CA ARG A 379 -29.37 36.40 2.11
C ARG A 379 -29.89 35.09 1.55
N VAL A 380 -29.23 33.99 1.88
CA VAL A 380 -29.60 32.64 1.44
C VAL A 380 -30.08 31.82 2.64
N ARG A 381 -31.02 30.90 2.39
CA ARG A 381 -31.44 29.87 3.35
C ARG A 381 -31.62 28.54 2.63
N GLY A 382 -31.01 27.48 3.15
CA GLY A 382 -31.13 26.15 2.55
C GLY A 382 -31.21 25.01 3.58
N ARG A 383 -31.48 23.82 3.04
CA ARG A 383 -31.19 22.55 3.68
C ARG A 383 -30.62 21.62 2.62
N VAL A 384 -29.47 21.01 2.90
CA VAL A 384 -29.01 19.81 2.21
C VAL A 384 -29.45 18.62 3.05
N ASN A 385 -30.09 17.63 2.42
CA ASN A 385 -30.39 16.34 3.01
C ASN A 385 -29.84 15.27 2.06
N ILE A 386 -28.78 14.58 2.46
CA ILE A 386 -28.15 13.50 1.70
C ILE A 386 -28.17 12.25 2.56
N GLU A 387 -28.72 11.18 2.01
CA GLU A 387 -28.79 9.86 2.64
C GLU A 387 -27.81 8.92 1.94
N SER A 388 -27.16 8.03 2.69
CA SER A 388 -26.51 6.86 2.10
C SER A 388 -27.60 5.91 1.60
N VAL A 389 -27.38 5.32 0.43
CA VAL A 389 -28.13 4.14 -0.01
C VAL A 389 -27.40 2.93 0.57
N GLU A 390 -28.10 2.23 1.46
CA GLU A 390 -27.64 1.00 2.09
C GLU A 390 -28.26 -0.20 1.38
N SER A 391 -27.47 -1.24 1.12
CA SER A 391 -27.94 -2.52 0.57
C SER A 391 -27.39 -3.70 1.36
N PRO A 392 -28.20 -4.72 1.67
CA PRO A 392 -27.69 -5.99 2.19
C PRO A 392 -26.85 -6.69 1.12
N VAL A 393 -25.75 -7.29 1.53
CA VAL A 393 -24.84 -8.09 0.70
C VAL A 393 -24.30 -9.26 1.52
N ARG A 394 -23.68 -10.24 0.86
CA ARG A 394 -23.26 -11.51 1.47
C ARG A 394 -21.87 -11.91 1.00
N ASN A 395 -20.95 -12.27 1.89
CA ASN A 395 -19.79 -13.09 1.50
C ASN A 395 -20.23 -14.56 1.54
N VAL A 396 -19.77 -15.40 0.61
CA VAL A 396 -20.05 -16.85 0.64
C VAL A 396 -18.88 -17.57 1.30
N VAL A 397 -19.12 -18.27 2.40
CA VAL A 397 -18.11 -18.90 3.26
C VAL A 397 -18.42 -20.38 3.43
N GLY A 398 -17.45 -21.24 3.12
CA GLY A 398 -17.51 -22.69 3.30
C GLY A 398 -16.29 -23.23 4.02
N ILE A 399 -16.48 -24.22 4.90
CA ILE A 399 -15.41 -24.89 5.65
C ILE A 399 -15.31 -26.35 5.21
N ILE A 400 -14.09 -26.80 4.92
CA ILE A 400 -13.74 -28.22 4.84
C ILE A 400 -12.96 -28.56 6.12
N PRO A 401 -13.56 -29.29 7.09
CA PRO A 401 -12.91 -29.55 8.38
C PRO A 401 -11.63 -30.37 8.25
N GLY A 402 -10.59 -29.95 8.98
CA GLY A 402 -9.36 -30.71 9.10
C GLY A 402 -9.53 -32.05 9.82
N THR A 403 -8.78 -33.05 9.38
CA THR A 403 -8.80 -34.41 9.94
C THR A 403 -7.58 -34.74 10.81
N GLY A 404 -6.60 -33.84 10.89
CA GLY A 404 -5.34 -34.00 11.61
C GLY A 404 -5.27 -33.27 12.95
N PRO A 405 -4.11 -33.26 13.62
CA PRO A 405 -3.95 -32.63 14.94
C PRO A 405 -4.09 -31.10 14.92
N ASN A 406 -3.90 -30.48 13.75
CA ASN A 406 -3.95 -29.03 13.55
C ASN A 406 -5.28 -28.57 12.89
N ALA A 407 -6.37 -29.34 13.07
CA ALA A 407 -7.68 -29.05 12.46
C ALA A 407 -8.29 -27.70 12.91
N ASP A 408 -7.82 -27.10 14.01
CA ASP A 408 -8.22 -25.76 14.46
C ASP A 408 -7.39 -24.62 13.81
N GLU A 409 -6.44 -24.94 12.93
CA GLU A 409 -5.75 -24.01 12.03
C GLU A 409 -6.45 -23.98 10.67
N TYR A 410 -6.50 -22.80 10.04
CA TYR A 410 -7.19 -22.57 8.77
C TYR A 410 -6.23 -22.13 7.67
N ILE A 411 -6.13 -22.90 6.59
CA ILE A 411 -5.67 -22.35 5.31
C ILE A 411 -6.88 -21.63 4.69
N VAL A 412 -6.68 -20.45 4.10
CA VAL A 412 -7.77 -19.70 3.44
C VAL A 412 -7.52 -19.68 1.93
N ALA A 413 -8.56 -19.97 1.14
CA ALA A 413 -8.57 -19.80 -0.31
C ALA A 413 -9.80 -18.98 -0.72
N GLY A 414 -9.61 -17.98 -1.59
CA GLY A 414 -10.70 -17.07 -1.93
C GLY A 414 -10.43 -16.11 -3.09
N GLY A 415 -11.36 -15.19 -3.29
CA GLY A 415 -11.36 -14.16 -4.32
C GLY A 415 -12.72 -13.45 -4.35
N HIS A 416 -12.86 -12.34 -5.09
CA HIS A 416 -14.15 -11.69 -5.27
C HIS A 416 -15.04 -12.42 -6.28
N TYR A 417 -16.35 -12.23 -6.15
CA TYR A 417 -17.36 -12.72 -7.11
C TYR A 417 -18.32 -11.63 -7.62
N ASP A 418 -18.21 -10.39 -7.13
CA ASP A 418 -18.92 -9.23 -7.68
C ASP A 418 -18.11 -8.53 -8.78
N HIS A 419 -18.79 -8.06 -9.83
CA HIS A 419 -18.17 -7.25 -10.90
C HIS A 419 -18.99 -5.96 -11.07
N LEU A 420 -18.74 -5.19 -12.14
CA LEU A 420 -19.33 -3.85 -12.32
C LEU A 420 -20.86 -3.82 -12.57
N GLY A 421 -21.48 -4.95 -12.92
CA GLY A 421 -22.93 -5.01 -13.22
C GLY A 421 -23.32 -4.36 -14.55
N ILE A 422 -24.61 -4.01 -14.66
CA ILE A 422 -25.19 -3.33 -15.83
C ILE A 422 -24.76 -1.85 -15.85
N ARG A 423 -24.25 -1.39 -17.00
CA ARG A 423 -23.85 0.01 -17.26
C ARG A 423 -25.07 0.92 -17.45
N ARG A 424 -24.83 2.20 -17.78
CA ARG A 424 -25.79 3.31 -17.59
C ARG A 424 -27.13 3.14 -18.33
N LYS A 425 -28.12 2.60 -17.61
CA LYS A 425 -29.54 2.61 -17.99
C LYS A 425 -30.05 4.03 -18.21
N GLY A 426 -30.19 4.44 -19.47
CA GLY A 426 -30.75 5.72 -19.87
C GLY A 426 -29.83 6.63 -20.70
N GLU A 427 -28.64 6.17 -21.09
CA GLU A 427 -27.86 6.84 -22.13
C GLU A 427 -28.38 6.54 -23.55
N GLU A 428 -28.10 7.45 -24.49
CA GLU A 428 -28.49 7.28 -25.90
C GLU A 428 -27.60 6.21 -26.53
N GLY A 429 -28.21 5.10 -26.96
CA GLY A 429 -27.51 3.89 -27.40
C GLY A 429 -27.38 2.79 -26.35
N PHE A 430 -27.87 2.99 -25.11
CA PHE A 430 -27.89 1.95 -24.08
C PHE A 430 -28.65 0.70 -24.56
N ASP A 431 -27.97 -0.45 -24.51
CA ASP A 431 -28.48 -1.75 -24.92
C ASP A 431 -28.27 -2.73 -23.76
N PRO A 432 -29.33 -3.14 -23.04
CA PRO A 432 -29.21 -3.96 -21.84
C PRO A 432 -28.67 -5.37 -22.09
N GLU A 433 -28.48 -5.80 -23.35
CA GLU A 433 -27.82 -7.06 -23.72
C GLU A 433 -26.34 -6.86 -24.13
N LYS A 434 -25.82 -5.62 -24.14
CA LYS A 434 -24.41 -5.28 -24.51
C LYS A 434 -23.71 -4.40 -23.49
N ASP A 435 -24.47 -3.78 -22.59
CA ASP A 435 -23.98 -2.93 -21.50
C ASP A 435 -23.80 -3.70 -20.17
N ILE A 436 -23.95 -5.02 -20.16
CA ILE A 436 -23.66 -5.86 -18.99
C ILE A 436 -22.15 -6.10 -18.90
N SER A 437 -21.56 -5.83 -17.74
CA SER A 437 -20.16 -6.23 -17.47
C SER A 437 -20.18 -7.68 -16.98
N ASN A 438 -20.03 -8.65 -17.88
CA ASN A 438 -20.18 -10.07 -17.53
C ASN A 438 -18.97 -10.67 -16.79
N GLY A 439 -17.74 -10.19 -17.05
CA GLY A 439 -16.60 -10.44 -16.17
C GLY A 439 -16.22 -11.91 -16.04
N ALA A 440 -15.80 -12.51 -17.16
CA ALA A 440 -15.42 -13.93 -17.24
C ALA A 440 -14.01 -14.21 -16.69
N ASP A 441 -13.01 -13.37 -16.99
CA ASP A 441 -11.71 -13.44 -16.31
C ASP A 441 -11.79 -12.72 -14.96
N ASP A 442 -12.27 -11.49 -15.01
CA ASP A 442 -12.49 -10.57 -13.90
C ASP A 442 -13.96 -10.61 -13.48
N ASN A 443 -14.42 -11.54 -12.64
CA ASN A 443 -13.69 -12.42 -11.72
C ASN A 443 -14.18 -13.88 -11.72
N ALA A 444 -15.04 -14.26 -12.67
CA ALA A 444 -15.66 -15.58 -12.68
C ALA A 444 -14.61 -16.71 -12.73
N SER A 445 -13.45 -16.48 -13.38
CA SER A 445 -12.32 -17.40 -13.39
C SER A 445 -11.76 -17.73 -11.99
N GLY A 446 -11.59 -16.72 -11.14
CA GLY A 446 -11.10 -16.87 -9.77
C GLY A 446 -12.14 -17.55 -8.88
N THR A 447 -13.39 -17.12 -8.99
CA THR A 447 -14.55 -17.72 -8.31
C THR A 447 -14.70 -19.21 -8.66
N ALA A 448 -14.61 -19.56 -9.94
CA ALA A 448 -14.67 -20.95 -10.41
C ALA A 448 -13.47 -21.80 -9.93
N LEU A 449 -12.28 -21.20 -9.80
CA LEU A 449 -11.09 -21.90 -9.28
C LEU A 449 -11.27 -22.29 -7.81
N VAL A 450 -11.81 -21.39 -6.97
CA VAL A 450 -12.14 -21.69 -5.57
C VAL A 450 -13.18 -22.81 -5.46
N MET A 451 -14.15 -22.88 -6.37
CA MET A 451 -15.11 -24.00 -6.44
C MET A 451 -14.46 -25.31 -6.93
N THR A 452 -13.45 -25.28 -7.79
CA THR A 452 -12.67 -26.47 -8.15
C THR A 452 -11.80 -26.95 -6.97
N LEU A 453 -11.25 -26.03 -6.16
CA LEU A 453 -10.60 -26.39 -4.88
C LEU A 453 -11.61 -27.01 -3.89
N ALA A 454 -12.88 -26.60 -3.91
CA ALA A 454 -13.94 -27.22 -3.13
C ALA A 454 -14.14 -28.69 -3.50
N ASP A 455 -14.33 -29.01 -4.79
CA ASP A 455 -14.47 -30.41 -5.23
C ASP A 455 -13.25 -31.25 -4.82
N ALA A 456 -12.06 -30.71 -5.02
CA ALA A 456 -10.81 -31.39 -4.74
C ALA A 456 -10.69 -31.76 -3.24
N PHE A 457 -10.77 -30.79 -2.34
CA PHE A 457 -10.56 -31.02 -0.92
C PHE A 457 -11.76 -31.66 -0.20
N ALA A 458 -12.99 -31.49 -0.69
CA ALA A 458 -14.19 -32.06 -0.05
C ALA A 458 -14.57 -33.45 -0.60
N ARG A 459 -14.49 -33.70 -1.92
CA ARG A 459 -14.81 -35.02 -2.50
C ARG A 459 -13.60 -35.96 -2.61
N GLY A 460 -12.40 -35.43 -2.78
CA GLY A 460 -11.18 -36.22 -2.93
C GLY A 460 -10.61 -36.67 -1.58
N ARG A 461 -9.78 -35.84 -0.97
CA ARG A 461 -9.19 -36.06 0.37
C ARG A 461 -9.22 -34.78 1.20
N PRO A 462 -9.83 -34.79 2.40
CA PRO A 462 -9.80 -33.64 3.31
C PRO A 462 -8.38 -33.39 3.84
N PRO A 463 -8.02 -32.12 4.14
CA PRO A 463 -6.72 -31.78 4.70
C PRO A 463 -6.57 -32.17 6.19
N ASN A 464 -5.37 -32.03 6.74
CA ASN A 464 -5.09 -32.18 8.17
C ASN A 464 -5.56 -30.95 8.96
N ARG A 465 -5.28 -29.76 8.43
CA ARG A 465 -5.82 -28.46 8.83
C ARG A 465 -7.20 -28.25 8.23
N SER A 466 -7.97 -27.29 8.73
CA SER A 466 -9.20 -26.88 8.05
C SER A 466 -8.89 -26.01 6.84
N LEU A 467 -9.67 -26.14 5.76
CA LEU A 467 -9.63 -25.24 4.61
C LEU A 467 -10.88 -24.35 4.63
N CYS A 468 -10.67 -23.04 4.75
CA CYS A 468 -11.71 -22.02 4.64
C CYS A 468 -11.77 -21.52 3.20
N LEU A 469 -12.87 -21.80 2.52
CA LEU A 469 -13.19 -21.26 1.21
C LEU A 469 -14.06 -20.02 1.41
N VAL A 470 -13.67 -18.90 0.81
CA VAL A 470 -14.44 -17.64 0.95
C VAL A 470 -14.44 -16.83 -0.33
N LEU A 471 -15.62 -16.41 -0.75
CA LEU A 471 -15.85 -15.61 -1.94
C LEU A 471 -16.51 -14.28 -1.56
N PHE A 472 -15.88 -13.17 -1.95
CA PHE A 472 -16.15 -11.84 -1.41
C PHE A 472 -17.02 -10.97 -2.32
N THR A 473 -17.76 -10.03 -1.72
CA THR A 473 -18.56 -9.03 -2.44
C THR A 473 -18.19 -7.59 -2.04
N GLY A 474 -18.16 -6.68 -3.00
CA GLY A 474 -17.75 -5.28 -2.86
C GLY A 474 -16.25 -5.07 -3.00
N GLU A 475 -15.52 -5.94 -3.70
CA GLU A 475 -14.09 -5.72 -4.00
C GLU A 475 -13.93 -4.48 -4.89
N GLU A 476 -14.70 -4.44 -5.97
CA GLU A 476 -14.88 -3.37 -6.98
C GLU A 476 -15.18 -1.97 -6.39
N ARG A 477 -15.59 -1.95 -5.12
CA ARG A 477 -15.94 -0.75 -4.35
C ARG A 477 -14.99 -0.51 -3.17
N GLY A 478 -13.80 -1.12 -3.21
CA GLY A 478 -12.69 -0.93 -2.25
C GLY A 478 -12.55 -2.04 -1.20
N LEU A 479 -12.45 -3.31 -1.63
CA LEU A 479 -12.18 -4.48 -0.76
C LEU A 479 -13.21 -4.71 0.36
N LEU A 480 -14.47 -4.29 0.14
CA LEU A 480 -15.43 -4.12 1.23
C LEU A 480 -15.80 -5.46 1.89
N GLY A 481 -15.95 -6.52 1.11
CA GLY A 481 -16.29 -7.86 1.58
C GLY A 481 -15.18 -8.55 2.35
N SER A 482 -13.97 -8.60 1.80
CA SER A 482 -12.82 -9.19 2.53
C SER A 482 -12.44 -8.38 3.76
N LYS A 483 -12.54 -7.05 3.71
CA LYS A 483 -12.36 -6.20 4.89
C LYS A 483 -13.39 -6.56 5.96
N HIS A 484 -14.67 -6.65 5.61
CA HIS A 484 -15.72 -7.05 6.56
C HIS A 484 -15.43 -8.44 7.13
N PHE A 485 -15.05 -9.41 6.29
CA PHE A 485 -14.69 -10.76 6.70
C PHE A 485 -13.55 -10.77 7.73
N VAL A 486 -12.42 -10.10 7.47
CA VAL A 486 -11.28 -10.09 8.42
C VAL A 486 -11.52 -9.23 9.69
N GLU A 487 -12.59 -8.44 9.73
CA GLU A 487 -13.02 -7.66 10.90
C GLU A 487 -14.07 -8.40 11.75
N HIS A 488 -14.89 -9.24 11.14
CA HIS A 488 -16.03 -9.94 11.77
C HIS A 488 -16.04 -11.44 11.45
N ALA A 489 -14.85 -12.06 11.36
CA ALA A 489 -14.71 -13.41 10.82
C ALA A 489 -15.49 -14.48 11.64
N PRO A 490 -16.20 -15.40 10.98
CA PRO A 490 -16.85 -16.54 11.65
C PRO A 490 -15.84 -17.57 12.18
N ILE A 491 -14.60 -17.52 11.68
CA ILE A 491 -13.46 -18.33 12.14
C ILE A 491 -12.39 -17.47 12.82
N ASN A 492 -11.58 -18.09 13.68
CA ASN A 492 -10.54 -17.38 14.44
C ASN A 492 -9.41 -16.87 13.52
N VAL A 493 -9.40 -15.56 13.25
CA VAL A 493 -8.37 -14.88 12.42
C VAL A 493 -6.94 -15.19 12.87
N LYS A 494 -6.69 -15.40 14.17
CA LYS A 494 -5.35 -15.72 14.72
C LYS A 494 -4.89 -17.16 14.44
N LYS A 495 -5.76 -17.98 13.84
CA LYS A 495 -5.50 -19.35 13.41
C LYS A 495 -5.41 -19.50 11.89
N MET A 496 -5.48 -18.39 11.15
CA MET A 496 -5.24 -18.40 9.70
C MET A 496 -3.74 -18.59 9.42
N VAL A 497 -3.41 -19.66 8.70
CA VAL A 497 -2.05 -20.12 8.35
C VAL A 497 -1.47 -19.29 7.22
N ALA A 498 -2.25 -19.15 6.14
CA ALA A 498 -2.00 -18.29 4.99
C ALA A 498 -3.33 -18.05 4.26
N MET A 499 -3.37 -17.05 3.40
CA MET A 499 -4.49 -16.79 2.50
C MET A 499 -4.02 -16.77 1.04
N LEU A 500 -4.67 -17.58 0.20
CA LEU A 500 -4.44 -17.66 -1.24
C LEU A 500 -5.61 -16.98 -1.95
N ASN A 501 -5.30 -15.98 -2.77
CA ASN A 501 -6.27 -15.16 -3.50
C ASN A 501 -6.19 -15.40 -5.00
N PHE A 502 -7.33 -15.66 -5.64
CA PHE A 502 -7.45 -15.97 -7.05
C PHE A 502 -8.31 -14.94 -7.76
N ASP A 503 -7.73 -14.28 -8.75
CA ASP A 503 -8.25 -13.07 -9.37
C ASP A 503 -7.65 -12.97 -10.78
N MET A 504 -8.46 -12.72 -11.81
CA MET A 504 -8.05 -12.75 -13.22
C MET A 504 -7.10 -13.93 -13.56
N VAL A 505 -7.53 -15.16 -13.24
CA VAL A 505 -6.71 -16.40 -13.42
C VAL A 505 -7.00 -17.11 -14.74
N GLY A 506 -8.04 -16.70 -15.46
CA GLY A 506 -8.51 -17.27 -16.72
C GLY A 506 -7.69 -16.91 -17.94
N ARG A 507 -6.88 -15.84 -17.93
CA ARG A 507 -6.20 -15.32 -19.13
C ARG A 507 -4.69 -15.58 -19.16
N LEU A 508 -4.23 -16.73 -18.65
CA LEU A 508 -2.82 -17.14 -18.66
C LEU A 508 -2.17 -17.00 -20.06
N ARG A 509 -1.08 -16.24 -20.16
CA ARG A 509 -0.31 -15.99 -21.40
C ARG A 509 1.14 -16.45 -21.23
N LYS A 510 1.72 -17.11 -22.24
CA LYS A 510 3.12 -17.58 -22.27
C LYS A 510 3.55 -18.38 -21.02
N ASP A 511 2.63 -19.21 -20.51
CA ASP A 511 2.75 -19.95 -19.24
C ASP A 511 3.09 -19.08 -18.01
N THR A 512 2.94 -17.75 -18.11
CA THR A 512 3.45 -16.80 -17.13
C THR A 512 2.35 -16.37 -16.17
N LEU A 513 2.50 -16.78 -14.91
CA LEU A 513 1.63 -16.45 -13.80
C LEU A 513 2.31 -15.40 -12.92
N GLU A 514 1.62 -14.32 -12.60
CA GLU A 514 2.09 -13.36 -11.61
C GLU A 514 1.66 -13.82 -10.21
N VAL A 515 2.60 -13.82 -9.27
CA VAL A 515 2.32 -14.14 -7.87
C VAL A 515 2.80 -13.01 -6.97
N GLY A 516 1.85 -12.27 -6.38
CA GLY A 516 2.10 -11.28 -5.34
C GLY A 516 2.25 -11.92 -3.95
N GLY A 517 2.74 -11.16 -2.97
CA GLY A 517 2.75 -11.56 -1.57
C GLY A 517 3.75 -12.65 -1.14
N MET A 518 4.43 -13.35 -2.05
CA MET A 518 5.25 -14.55 -1.75
C MET A 518 6.14 -14.45 -0.51
N ARG A 519 6.79 -13.30 -0.28
CA ARG A 519 7.77 -13.12 0.82
C ARG A 519 7.11 -13.02 2.20
N THR A 520 5.80 -12.77 2.25
CA THR A 520 5.06 -12.56 3.49
C THR A 520 4.97 -13.83 4.35
N GLY A 521 5.25 -15.01 3.79
CA GLY A 521 5.45 -16.26 4.53
C GLY A 521 6.72 -17.04 4.13
N GLY A 522 7.62 -16.43 3.35
CA GLY A 522 8.81 -17.11 2.79
C GLY A 522 8.48 -18.13 1.70
N PHE A 523 7.47 -17.86 0.87
CA PHE A 523 6.92 -18.81 -0.10
C PHE A 523 7.65 -18.85 -1.44
N GLU A 524 8.67 -18.01 -1.69
CA GLU A 524 9.28 -17.86 -3.02
C GLU A 524 9.75 -19.19 -3.63
N ASP A 525 10.52 -19.98 -2.88
CA ASP A 525 11.03 -21.28 -3.35
C ASP A 525 9.93 -22.36 -3.40
N LEU A 526 8.90 -22.25 -2.56
CA LEU A 526 7.75 -23.15 -2.57
C LEU A 526 6.93 -22.97 -3.85
N VAL A 527 6.49 -21.74 -4.10
CA VAL A 527 5.67 -21.36 -5.26
C VAL A 527 6.42 -21.66 -6.55
N ARG A 528 7.70 -21.23 -6.67
CA ARG A 528 8.49 -21.44 -7.90
C ARG A 528 8.73 -22.92 -8.21
N ARG A 529 8.98 -23.75 -7.19
CA ARG A 529 9.20 -25.19 -7.35
C ARG A 529 7.94 -25.93 -7.79
N ILE A 530 6.78 -25.60 -7.21
CA ILE A 530 5.50 -26.25 -7.57
C ILE A 530 5.02 -25.75 -8.93
N ALA A 531 5.09 -24.44 -9.20
CA ALA A 531 4.69 -23.84 -10.47
C ALA A 531 5.48 -24.44 -11.65
N ALA A 532 6.81 -24.62 -11.50
CA ALA A 532 7.63 -25.29 -12.50
C ALA A 532 7.21 -26.75 -12.77
N GLY A 533 6.63 -27.44 -11.78
CA GLY A 533 6.05 -28.77 -11.95
C GLY A 533 4.79 -28.77 -12.83
N HIS A 534 4.00 -27.71 -12.77
CA HIS A 534 2.83 -27.46 -13.63
C HIS A 534 3.19 -26.66 -14.91
N GLY A 535 4.48 -26.57 -15.23
CA GLY A 535 5.02 -25.88 -16.41
C GLY A 535 4.92 -24.34 -16.38
N LEU A 536 4.57 -23.74 -15.24
CA LEU A 536 4.27 -22.31 -15.10
C LEU A 536 5.53 -21.48 -14.76
N LYS A 537 5.72 -20.36 -15.46
CA LYS A 537 6.74 -19.35 -15.21
C LYS A 537 6.22 -18.32 -14.19
N VAL A 538 6.89 -18.13 -13.06
CA VAL A 538 6.41 -17.23 -11.98
C VAL A 538 7.04 -15.83 -12.06
N LYS A 539 6.23 -14.82 -12.40
CA LYS A 539 6.55 -13.39 -12.27
C LYS A 539 6.33 -12.93 -10.80
N ASP A 540 7.20 -12.06 -10.30
CA ASP A 540 7.11 -11.51 -8.94
C ASP A 540 6.15 -10.30 -8.90
N GLY A 541 4.94 -10.50 -8.39
CA GLY A 541 3.87 -9.49 -8.34
C GLY A 541 4.06 -8.39 -7.29
N GLY A 542 5.16 -8.41 -6.52
CA GLY A 542 5.50 -7.36 -5.56
C GLY A 542 5.31 -7.77 -4.11
N GLY A 543 4.91 -6.82 -3.26
CA GLY A 543 4.71 -7.01 -1.81
C GLY A 543 3.39 -7.68 -1.44
N GLY A 544 3.01 -7.57 -0.16
CA GLY A 544 1.76 -8.14 0.38
C GLY A 544 0.51 -7.28 0.23
N ARG A 545 0.60 -6.11 -0.43
CA ARG A 545 -0.54 -5.24 -0.75
C ARG A 545 -0.74 -5.13 -2.26
N GLY A 546 -1.97 -5.31 -2.71
CA GLY A 546 -2.47 -5.02 -4.06
C GLY A 546 -3.94 -4.56 -4.05
N PRO A 547 -4.50 -4.22 -5.22
CA PRO A 547 -5.92 -3.94 -5.43
C PRO A 547 -6.66 -5.28 -5.63
N SER A 548 -6.74 -6.07 -4.54
CA SER A 548 -7.52 -7.31 -4.46
C SER A 548 -7.54 -7.80 -3.00
N ASP A 549 -8.45 -8.70 -2.66
CA ASP A 549 -8.87 -9.04 -1.30
C ASP A 549 -7.76 -9.54 -0.36
N HIS A 550 -6.68 -10.12 -0.89
CA HIS A 550 -5.49 -10.48 -0.12
C HIS A 550 -4.93 -9.33 0.74
N THR A 551 -5.07 -8.07 0.30
CA THR A 551 -4.67 -6.89 1.08
C THR A 551 -5.33 -6.87 2.46
N SER A 552 -6.61 -7.23 2.56
CA SER A 552 -7.36 -7.25 3.83
C SER A 552 -6.73 -8.20 4.85
N PHE A 553 -6.28 -9.37 4.40
CA PHE A 553 -5.58 -10.36 5.22
C PHE A 553 -4.17 -9.90 5.62
N TYR A 554 -3.43 -9.30 4.68
CA TYR A 554 -2.11 -8.73 4.95
C TYR A 554 -2.14 -7.64 6.04
N VAL A 555 -3.16 -6.78 6.10
CA VAL A 555 -3.27 -5.78 7.19
C VAL A 555 -3.51 -6.39 8.58
N LYS A 556 -3.91 -7.67 8.66
CA LYS A 556 -4.02 -8.41 9.93
C LYS A 556 -2.73 -9.19 10.28
N ASN A 557 -1.67 -9.04 9.49
CA ASN A 557 -0.39 -9.79 9.60
C ASN A 557 -0.53 -11.29 9.28
N ILE A 558 -1.38 -11.63 8.31
CA ILE A 558 -1.52 -12.99 7.78
C ILE A 558 -0.64 -13.14 6.53
N PRO A 559 0.11 -14.24 6.34
CA PRO A 559 0.83 -14.51 5.11
C PRO A 559 -0.13 -14.65 3.91
N VAL A 560 0.21 -14.05 2.77
CA VAL A 560 -0.65 -13.98 1.59
C VAL A 560 0.06 -14.40 0.29
N LEU A 561 -0.71 -15.00 -0.61
CA LEU A 561 -0.37 -15.24 -2.01
C LEU A 561 -1.48 -14.69 -2.90
N PHE A 562 -1.11 -13.88 -3.89
CA PHE A 562 -2.04 -13.31 -4.86
C PHE A 562 -1.72 -13.85 -6.25
N PHE A 563 -2.61 -14.65 -6.84
CA PHE A 563 -2.42 -15.28 -8.15
C PHE A 563 -3.20 -14.52 -9.22
N PHE A 564 -2.50 -14.10 -10.27
CA PHE A 564 -2.99 -13.14 -11.27
C PHE A 564 -2.36 -13.39 -12.65
N THR A 565 -3.11 -13.30 -13.75
CA THR A 565 -2.56 -13.51 -15.12
C THR A 565 -2.26 -12.23 -15.89
N GLY A 566 -2.43 -11.07 -15.25
CA GLY A 566 -2.05 -9.77 -15.81
C GLY A 566 -3.17 -9.12 -16.61
N LEU A 567 -3.29 -7.79 -16.49
CA LEU A 567 -4.30 -6.98 -17.17
C LEU A 567 -4.33 -7.20 -18.70
N HIS A 568 -5.53 -7.12 -19.28
CA HIS A 568 -5.80 -7.26 -20.72
C HIS A 568 -6.79 -6.20 -21.21
N ARG A 569 -6.98 -6.09 -22.54
CA ARG A 569 -7.84 -5.06 -23.17
C ARG A 569 -9.26 -5.03 -22.59
N GLN A 570 -9.83 -6.21 -22.33
CA GLN A 570 -11.19 -6.39 -21.82
C GLN A 570 -11.37 -6.12 -20.32
N TYR A 571 -10.31 -5.77 -19.58
CA TYR A 571 -10.43 -5.48 -18.16
C TYR A 571 -11.44 -4.35 -17.92
N HIS A 572 -12.42 -4.59 -17.04
CA HIS A 572 -13.57 -3.71 -16.80
C HIS A 572 -14.38 -3.36 -18.08
N GLN A 573 -14.51 -4.27 -19.07
CA GLN A 573 -15.32 -4.07 -20.29
C GLN A 573 -16.45 -5.11 -20.46
N PRO A 574 -17.51 -4.83 -21.25
CA PRO A 574 -18.56 -5.81 -21.52
C PRO A 574 -18.09 -7.02 -22.31
N ASP A 575 -17.01 -6.90 -23.09
CA ASP A 575 -16.45 -7.99 -23.89
C ASP A 575 -15.49 -8.91 -23.10
N ASP A 576 -15.43 -8.82 -21.77
CA ASP A 576 -14.77 -9.86 -20.95
C ASP A 576 -15.69 -11.07 -20.74
N ASP A 577 -15.71 -11.93 -21.77
CA ASP A 577 -16.62 -13.05 -21.93
C ASP A 577 -15.86 -14.39 -22.05
N THR A 578 -16.51 -15.51 -21.71
CA THR A 578 -15.89 -16.85 -21.60
C THR A 578 -15.07 -17.27 -22.83
N PRO A 579 -15.45 -16.99 -24.09
CA PRO A 579 -14.68 -17.37 -25.28
C PRO A 579 -13.25 -16.82 -25.34
N LEU A 580 -12.87 -15.89 -24.47
CA LEU A 580 -11.51 -15.35 -24.37
C LEU A 580 -10.59 -16.12 -23.40
N LEU A 581 -11.13 -17.04 -22.59
CA LEU A 581 -10.38 -17.70 -21.51
C LEU A 581 -9.47 -18.85 -21.96
N ASN A 582 -8.36 -19.00 -21.24
CA ASN A 582 -7.44 -20.12 -21.29
C ASN A 582 -7.79 -21.14 -20.17
N ILE A 583 -8.74 -22.03 -20.46
CA ILE A 583 -9.25 -23.02 -19.48
C ILE A 583 -8.16 -24.02 -19.05
N GLU A 584 -7.31 -24.49 -19.97
CA GLU A 584 -6.16 -25.36 -19.65
C GLU A 584 -5.21 -24.67 -18.66
N GLY A 585 -4.87 -23.41 -18.94
CA GLY A 585 -4.08 -22.56 -18.05
C GLY A 585 -4.73 -22.38 -16.68
N SER A 586 -6.05 -22.20 -16.65
CA SER A 586 -6.83 -22.08 -15.41
C SER A 586 -6.74 -23.35 -14.55
N MET A 587 -6.85 -24.54 -15.17
CA MET A 587 -6.69 -25.82 -14.46
C MET A 587 -5.25 -26.07 -13.99
N ARG A 588 -4.24 -25.62 -14.73
CA ARG A 588 -2.84 -25.65 -14.28
C ARG A 588 -2.60 -24.73 -13.06
N ILE A 589 -3.28 -23.59 -12.98
CA ILE A 589 -3.25 -22.71 -11.79
C ILE A 589 -4.03 -23.37 -10.63
N ALA A 590 -5.17 -24.03 -10.89
CA ALA A 590 -5.94 -24.75 -9.88
C ALA A 590 -5.15 -25.92 -9.25
N LYS A 591 -4.43 -26.71 -10.06
CA LYS A 591 -3.56 -27.79 -9.60
C LYS A 591 -2.34 -27.26 -8.83
N LEU A 592 -1.73 -26.16 -9.28
CA LEU A 592 -0.70 -25.43 -8.54
C LEU A 592 -1.21 -24.97 -7.16
N ALA A 593 -2.42 -24.40 -7.09
CA ALA A 593 -3.04 -23.97 -5.84
C ALA A 593 -3.26 -25.15 -4.88
N ALA A 594 -3.79 -26.28 -5.37
CA ALA A 594 -3.98 -27.48 -4.57
C ALA A 594 -2.67 -28.06 -4.01
N ASP A 595 -1.61 -28.12 -4.83
CA ASP A 595 -0.27 -28.55 -4.38
C ASP A 595 0.34 -27.59 -3.34
N ILE A 596 0.09 -26.27 -3.45
CA ILE A 596 0.53 -25.30 -2.44
C ILE A 596 -0.25 -25.49 -1.14
N ILE A 597 -1.56 -25.72 -1.19
CA ILE A 597 -2.39 -25.99 0.00
C ILE A 597 -1.94 -27.30 0.67
N ASP A 598 -1.71 -28.40 -0.07
CA ASP A 598 -1.18 -29.64 0.50
C ASP A 598 0.22 -29.46 1.11
N ALA A 599 1.07 -28.61 0.51
CA ALA A 599 2.40 -28.31 1.07
C ALA A 599 2.34 -27.44 2.34
N LEU A 600 1.34 -26.56 2.48
CA LEU A 600 1.05 -25.83 3.72
C LEU A 600 0.39 -26.74 4.77
N ASP A 601 -0.44 -27.69 4.33
CA ASP A 601 -1.09 -28.67 5.20
C ASP A 601 -0.08 -29.65 5.82
N ALA A 602 0.89 -30.11 5.03
CA ALA A 602 1.97 -30.98 5.47
C ALA A 602 3.06 -30.28 6.33
N ALA A 603 3.02 -28.95 6.47
CA ALA A 603 4.01 -28.21 7.27
C ALA A 603 3.77 -28.38 8.78
N GLU A 604 4.80 -28.75 9.55
CA GLU A 604 4.68 -28.96 11.00
C GLU A 604 4.18 -27.71 11.76
N ALA A 605 4.63 -26.52 11.33
CA ALA A 605 4.24 -25.23 11.88
C ALA A 605 3.76 -24.27 10.77
N PRO A 606 2.84 -23.33 11.07
CA PRO A 606 2.39 -22.32 10.11
C PRO A 606 3.55 -21.37 9.70
N PRO A 607 3.50 -20.80 8.48
CA PRO A 607 4.52 -19.88 7.99
C PRO A 607 4.52 -18.59 8.80
N LYS A 608 5.70 -18.11 9.18
CA LYS A 608 5.84 -16.88 9.97
C LYS A 608 5.64 -15.65 9.09
N PHE A 609 4.72 -14.78 9.49
CA PHE A 609 4.50 -13.51 8.79
C PHE A 609 5.74 -12.60 8.73
N VAL A 610 5.97 -12.01 7.55
CA VAL A 610 6.98 -10.99 7.28
C VAL A 610 6.31 -9.80 6.57
N LYS A 611 6.55 -8.58 7.06
CA LYS A 611 6.02 -7.35 6.46
C LYS A 611 6.81 -7.01 5.18
N ASP A 612 6.14 -7.00 4.03
CA ASP A 612 6.72 -6.74 2.71
C ASP A 612 6.03 -5.55 2.04
N ASN A 613 6.61 -4.37 2.25
CA ASN A 613 6.05 -3.07 1.84
C ASN A 613 6.46 -2.64 0.42
N ARG A 614 6.98 -3.54 -0.42
CA ARG A 614 7.29 -3.23 -1.82
C ARG A 614 5.98 -3.04 -2.61
N SER A 615 5.96 -2.10 -3.54
CA SER A 615 4.78 -1.85 -4.38
C SER A 615 4.33 -3.12 -5.14
N PRO A 616 3.02 -3.33 -5.35
CA PRO A 616 2.54 -4.32 -6.32
C PRO A 616 3.06 -3.98 -7.72
N ARG A 617 3.28 -5.00 -8.56
CA ARG A 617 3.94 -4.92 -9.88
C ARG A 617 2.97 -5.24 -11.04
N ILE A 618 1.73 -4.83 -10.83
CA ILE A 618 0.60 -5.07 -11.72
C ILE A 618 0.82 -4.30 -13.03
N GLY A 619 0.80 -5.05 -14.12
CA GLY A 619 0.93 -4.53 -15.47
C GLY A 619 0.52 -5.61 -16.48
N ARG A 620 0.25 -5.19 -17.71
CA ARG A 620 0.09 -6.10 -18.84
C ARG A 620 1.43 -6.85 -19.06
N PRO A 621 1.45 -8.16 -19.37
CA PRO A 621 2.70 -8.89 -19.60
C PRO A 621 3.51 -8.28 -20.75
N GLU A 622 4.80 -8.05 -20.52
CA GLU A 622 5.73 -7.49 -21.51
C GLU A 622 6.15 -8.56 -22.52
N ASP A 623 6.09 -8.22 -23.81
CA ASP A 623 6.13 -9.22 -24.88
C ASP A 623 7.52 -9.46 -25.50
N GLY A 624 8.60 -9.47 -24.69
CA GLY A 624 9.91 -9.93 -25.19
C GLY A 624 11.14 -9.89 -24.26
N ASP A 625 11.39 -10.96 -23.50
CA ASP A 625 12.72 -11.22 -22.91
C ASP A 625 13.11 -12.72 -22.84
N GLU A 626 13.53 -13.31 -23.98
CA GLU A 626 14.23 -14.61 -24.01
C GLU A 626 15.57 -14.60 -24.79
N GLN A 627 16.06 -13.44 -25.27
CA GLN A 627 17.32 -13.34 -26.03
C GLN A 627 18.52 -12.76 -25.26
N LYS A 628 18.85 -13.31 -24.07
CA LYS A 628 20.00 -12.78 -23.28
C LYS A 628 20.80 -13.74 -22.39
N LYS A 629 20.75 -15.08 -22.59
CA LYS A 629 21.51 -16.04 -21.73
C LYS A 629 22.73 -16.75 -22.35
N ASP A 630 22.82 -16.91 -23.67
CA ASP A 630 23.85 -17.78 -24.30
C ASP A 630 25.20 -17.10 -24.63
N ARG A 631 25.69 -16.17 -23.78
CA ARG A 631 26.99 -15.48 -24.02
C ARG A 631 27.90 -15.24 -22.80
N MET A 632 27.86 -16.06 -21.75
CA MET A 632 28.92 -16.07 -20.71
C MET A 632 29.36 -17.48 -20.31
N ALA A 633 30.17 -18.14 -21.16
CA ALA A 633 30.71 -19.47 -20.90
C ALA A 633 32.15 -19.72 -21.40
N ALA A 634 33.01 -18.68 -21.50
CA ALA A 634 34.46 -18.86 -21.74
C ALA A 634 35.31 -17.58 -21.50
N ALA A 635 35.71 -17.28 -20.26
CA ALA A 635 36.94 -16.53 -19.92
C ALA A 635 37.16 -16.42 -18.41
N ALA A 636 38.40 -16.66 -17.95
CA ALA A 636 38.92 -16.28 -16.63
C ALA A 636 40.46 -16.39 -16.65
N PRO A 637 41.22 -15.76 -15.72
CA PRO A 637 40.83 -14.73 -14.74
C PRO A 637 41.55 -13.38 -14.97
N GLY A 638 41.06 -12.27 -14.40
CA GLY A 638 41.79 -11.00 -14.42
C GLY A 638 41.10 -9.85 -13.68
N GLU A 639 41.86 -9.25 -12.75
CA GLU A 639 41.68 -7.91 -12.14
C GLU A 639 40.43 -7.66 -11.27
N GLU A 640 40.54 -6.63 -10.42
CA GLU A 640 39.67 -6.40 -9.26
C GLU A 640 38.48 -5.48 -9.61
N THR A 641 37.25 -5.94 -9.38
CA THR A 641 36.05 -5.11 -9.47
C THR A 641 35.67 -4.53 -8.10
N PRO A 642 35.51 -3.19 -7.97
CA PRO A 642 35.14 -2.57 -6.70
C PRO A 642 33.67 -2.82 -6.34
N ALA A 643 33.38 -3.03 -5.06
CA ALA A 643 32.03 -3.15 -4.56
C ALA A 643 31.33 -1.77 -4.48
N GLY A 644 30.18 -1.62 -5.15
CA GLY A 644 29.41 -0.37 -5.08
C GLY A 644 28.41 -0.14 -6.21
N ALA A 645 27.36 -0.95 -6.28
CA ALA A 645 26.20 -0.71 -7.16
C ALA A 645 24.93 -0.49 -6.32
N ALA A 646 24.83 0.70 -5.73
CA ALA A 646 23.61 1.15 -5.06
C ALA A 646 22.63 1.76 -6.08
N ALA A 647 21.34 1.78 -5.73
CA ALA A 647 20.21 2.18 -6.57
C ALA A 647 20.48 3.35 -7.55
N HIS A 648 20.21 3.12 -8.83
CA HIS A 648 19.99 4.21 -9.79
C HIS A 648 18.62 4.86 -9.52
N GLY A 649 18.58 6.19 -9.53
CA GLY A 649 17.34 6.97 -9.49
C GLY A 649 17.12 7.72 -10.79
N GLY A 650 15.87 7.74 -11.26
CA GLY A 650 15.36 8.74 -12.21
C GLY A 650 15.05 10.07 -11.51
N PRO A 651 14.81 11.17 -12.26
CA PRO A 651 14.80 12.52 -11.70
C PRO A 651 13.53 12.87 -10.92
N GLY A 652 13.65 13.00 -9.59
CA GLY A 652 12.64 13.58 -8.70
C GLY A 652 13.22 13.86 -7.30
N GLY A 653 13.24 15.12 -6.86
CA GLY A 653 14.04 15.56 -5.72
C GLY A 653 13.46 15.30 -4.32
N ASP A 654 14.33 14.87 -3.40
CA ASP A 654 14.38 15.15 -1.93
C ASP A 654 13.10 15.25 -1.06
N ARG A 655 11.97 14.66 -1.44
CA ARG A 655 10.75 14.64 -0.60
C ARG A 655 10.97 13.82 0.70
N VAL A 656 10.85 14.47 1.86
CA VAL A 656 10.99 13.78 3.16
C VAL A 656 9.79 12.91 3.50
N ARG A 657 9.97 11.93 4.39
CA ARG A 657 8.91 11.03 4.88
C ARG A 657 8.81 11.10 6.40
N LEU A 658 7.60 11.33 6.90
CA LEU A 658 7.33 11.41 8.35
C LEU A 658 7.40 10.06 9.07
N GLY A 659 6.98 8.97 8.43
CA GLY A 659 6.96 7.65 9.08
C GLY A 659 5.64 7.27 9.74
N ILE A 660 4.50 7.74 9.23
CA ILE A 660 3.18 7.38 9.76
C ILE A 660 2.28 6.83 8.63
N GLN A 661 1.35 5.95 8.98
CA GLN A 661 0.19 5.65 8.15
C GLN A 661 -1.00 6.48 8.66
N PRO A 662 -1.58 7.38 7.85
CA PRO A 662 -2.75 8.15 8.23
C PRO A 662 -4.02 7.28 8.20
N ASP A 663 -4.93 7.53 9.13
CA ASP A 663 -6.35 7.17 8.99
C ASP A 663 -7.08 8.37 8.34
N LEU A 664 -7.79 8.11 7.25
CA LEU A 664 -8.49 9.13 6.45
C LEU A 664 -10.00 9.24 6.81
N SER A 665 -10.48 8.45 7.78
CA SER A 665 -11.88 8.45 8.21
C SER A 665 -12.27 9.63 9.12
N VAL A 666 -11.28 10.44 9.56
CA VAL A 666 -11.45 11.47 10.59
C VAL A 666 -11.15 12.86 10.04
N THR A 667 -12.04 13.83 10.29
CA THR A 667 -11.82 15.26 10.04
C THR A 667 -11.10 15.93 11.21
N ASP A 668 -10.58 17.15 11.00
CA ASP A 668 -9.97 18.00 12.03
C ASP A 668 -8.67 17.42 12.61
N GLY A 669 -7.74 17.07 11.71
CA GLY A 669 -6.41 16.53 12.02
C GLY A 669 -6.22 15.11 11.52
N VAL A 670 -4.98 14.76 11.16
CA VAL A 670 -4.62 13.42 10.69
C VAL A 670 -4.53 12.47 11.89
N LEU A 671 -5.49 11.57 12.02
CA LEU A 671 -5.38 10.44 12.94
C LEU A 671 -4.27 9.49 12.44
N ILE A 672 -3.43 9.02 13.35
CA ILE A 672 -2.30 8.13 13.06
C ILE A 672 -2.77 6.69 13.30
N ALA A 673 -2.95 5.92 12.22
CA ALA A 673 -3.28 4.49 12.29
C ALA A 673 -2.08 3.64 12.69
N GLU A 674 -0.91 3.94 12.11
CA GLU A 674 0.36 3.24 12.37
C GLU A 674 1.51 4.26 12.43
N VAL A 675 2.54 3.96 13.22
CA VAL A 675 3.84 4.65 13.17
C VAL A 675 4.88 3.62 12.76
N MET A 676 5.64 3.90 11.71
CA MET A 676 6.68 3.01 11.20
C MET A 676 7.96 3.15 12.03
N ASP A 677 8.52 2.02 12.46
CA ASP A 677 9.76 1.98 13.23
C ASP A 677 10.94 2.64 12.50
N ASP A 678 11.91 3.13 13.28
CA ASP A 678 13.09 3.88 12.84
C ASP A 678 12.86 5.13 11.97
N MET A 679 11.61 5.52 11.68
CA MET A 679 11.28 6.73 10.93
C MET A 679 11.12 7.97 11.84
N PRO A 680 11.12 9.21 11.30
CA PRO A 680 11.10 10.45 12.10
C PRO A 680 10.00 10.53 13.17
N ALA A 681 8.79 10.06 12.89
CA ALA A 681 7.67 10.06 13.84
C ALA A 681 7.91 9.10 15.03
N ALA A 682 8.46 7.90 14.79
CA ALA A 682 8.82 6.97 15.86
C ALA A 682 9.92 7.56 16.75
N ARG A 683 10.96 8.14 16.14
CA ARG A 683 12.06 8.83 16.84
C ARG A 683 11.55 10.02 17.67
N ALA A 684 10.48 10.69 17.23
CA ALA A 684 9.81 11.78 17.94
C ALA A 684 8.74 11.33 18.95
N GLY A 685 8.51 10.02 19.14
CA GLY A 685 7.59 9.49 20.15
C GLY A 685 6.09 9.66 19.85
N LEU A 686 5.74 9.81 18.57
CA LEU A 686 4.36 9.68 18.08
C LEU A 686 3.93 8.21 18.17
N LYS A 687 2.63 7.95 18.24
CA LYS A 687 2.04 6.60 18.37
C LYS A 687 0.77 6.45 17.53
N ALA A 688 0.40 5.20 17.23
CA ALA A 688 -0.95 4.89 16.78
C ALA A 688 -1.99 5.42 17.79
N GLY A 689 -3.08 6.00 17.29
CA GLY A 689 -4.10 6.70 18.07
C GLY A 689 -3.84 8.19 18.31
N ASP A 690 -2.64 8.70 18.00
CA ASP A 690 -2.37 10.15 18.02
C ASP A 690 -3.13 10.87 16.89
N LYS A 691 -3.74 12.02 17.17
CA LYS A 691 -4.28 12.92 16.14
C LYS A 691 -3.33 14.10 15.91
N LEU A 692 -2.62 14.11 14.79
CA LEU A 692 -1.70 15.18 14.38
C LEU A 692 -2.48 16.41 13.91
N VAL A 693 -2.30 17.54 14.60
CA VAL A 693 -3.04 18.80 14.37
C VAL A 693 -2.14 20.01 14.08
N ARG A 694 -0.81 19.88 14.19
CA ARG A 694 0.16 20.90 13.76
C ARG A 694 1.48 20.23 13.38
N LEU A 695 2.16 20.70 12.34
CA LEU A 695 3.51 20.26 11.95
C LEU A 695 4.23 21.45 11.28
N GLY A 696 5.50 21.69 11.59
CA GLY A 696 6.27 22.78 10.97
C GLY A 696 5.70 24.18 11.26
N GLY A 697 4.99 24.33 12.37
CA GLY A 697 4.23 25.55 12.69
C GLY A 697 2.84 25.63 12.03
N ARG A 698 2.63 24.98 10.88
CA ARG A 698 1.36 25.02 10.12
C ARG A 698 0.34 24.04 10.71
N SER A 699 -0.94 24.45 10.72
CA SER A 699 -2.05 23.62 11.21
C SER A 699 -2.30 22.45 10.26
N ILE A 700 -2.59 21.27 10.79
CA ILE A 700 -2.92 20.08 10.01
C ILE A 700 -4.41 19.78 10.20
N GLY A 701 -5.21 20.00 9.17
CA GLY A 701 -6.64 19.65 9.13
C GLY A 701 -6.90 18.28 8.51
N GLY A 702 -6.03 17.82 7.61
CA GLY A 702 -6.05 16.49 7.01
C GLY A 702 -4.76 16.14 6.24
N ILE A 703 -4.84 15.08 5.43
CA ILE A 703 -3.65 14.50 4.76
C ILE A 703 -2.99 15.44 3.74
N GLU A 704 -3.74 16.32 3.09
CA GLU A 704 -3.19 17.28 2.12
C GLU A 704 -2.30 18.32 2.81
N ASP A 705 -2.72 18.89 3.94
CA ASP A 705 -1.89 19.83 4.72
C ASP A 705 -0.60 19.16 5.20
N LEU A 706 -0.71 17.89 5.62
CA LEU A 706 0.44 17.08 6.02
C LEU A 706 1.41 16.85 4.85
N MET A 707 0.89 16.51 3.66
CA MET A 707 1.71 16.28 2.47
C MET A 707 2.30 17.57 1.88
N ALA A 708 1.66 18.73 2.09
CA ALA A 708 2.22 20.04 1.78
C ALA A 708 3.40 20.38 2.70
N VAL A 709 3.23 20.29 4.02
CA VAL A 709 4.31 20.51 4.99
C VAL A 709 5.49 19.54 4.78
N LEU A 710 5.22 18.28 4.40
CA LEU A 710 6.26 17.31 4.05
C LEU A 710 6.86 17.50 2.64
N GLY A 711 6.28 18.33 1.79
CA GLY A 711 6.88 18.80 0.55
C GLY A 711 7.81 20.00 0.75
N GLU A 712 7.51 20.85 1.75
CA GLU A 712 8.31 22.02 2.12
C GLU A 712 9.57 21.65 2.92
N LEU A 713 9.51 20.59 3.72
CA LEU A 713 10.60 20.10 4.57
C LEU A 713 11.64 19.27 3.80
N LYS A 714 12.92 19.44 4.17
CA LYS A 714 14.09 18.84 3.52
C LYS A 714 14.85 17.90 4.45
N GLN A 715 15.72 17.07 3.88
CA GLN A 715 16.60 16.20 4.66
C GLN A 715 17.56 17.04 5.52
N GLY A 716 17.48 16.88 6.85
CA GLY A 716 18.20 17.70 7.84
C GLY A 716 17.27 18.59 8.69
N ASP A 717 16.04 18.84 8.25
CA ASP A 717 15.16 19.80 8.91
C ASP A 717 14.58 19.32 10.25
N ARG A 718 14.25 20.28 11.11
CA ARG A 718 13.55 20.08 12.38
C ARG A 718 12.21 20.80 12.37
N ALA A 719 11.13 20.05 12.56
CA ALA A 719 9.79 20.61 12.67
C ALA A 719 9.18 20.32 14.05
N GLU A 720 8.60 21.32 14.68
CA GLU A 720 7.71 21.10 15.82
C GLU A 720 6.37 20.53 15.31
N SER A 721 5.87 19.49 15.97
CA SER A 721 4.53 18.94 15.75
C SER A 721 3.69 19.02 17.03
N VAL A 722 2.37 19.08 16.88
CA VAL A 722 1.42 18.87 17.99
C VAL A 722 0.48 17.74 17.64
N VAL A 723 0.45 16.72 18.49
CA VAL A 723 -0.54 15.65 18.47
C VAL A 723 -1.53 15.81 19.62
N ILE A 724 -2.75 15.31 19.45
CA ILE A 724 -3.71 15.08 20.53
C ILE A 724 -3.66 13.59 20.87
N ARG A 725 -3.40 13.27 22.14
CA ARG A 725 -3.43 11.91 22.71
C ARG A 725 -4.26 11.96 23.98
N ASP A 726 -5.27 11.10 24.11
CA ASP A 726 -6.17 11.03 25.27
C ASP A 726 -6.78 12.40 25.64
N GLY A 727 -7.10 13.21 24.62
CA GLY A 727 -7.60 14.59 24.75
C GLY A 727 -6.55 15.66 25.08
N GLN A 728 -5.31 15.28 25.40
CA GLN A 728 -4.23 16.21 25.76
C GLN A 728 -3.37 16.59 24.54
N ARG A 729 -3.01 17.88 24.41
CA ARG A 729 -2.12 18.37 23.35
C ARG A 729 -0.65 18.15 23.75
N LEU A 730 0.07 17.36 22.96
CA LEU A 730 1.48 17.03 23.17
C LEU A 730 2.34 17.60 22.04
N ALA A 731 3.26 18.51 22.37
CA ALA A 731 4.28 18.99 21.44
C ALA A 731 5.43 17.98 21.32
N ARG A 732 5.95 17.76 20.11
CA ARG A 732 7.11 16.90 19.80
C ARG A 732 7.98 17.55 18.73
N ASN A 733 9.29 17.32 18.78
CA ASN A 733 10.22 17.81 17.76
C ASN A 733 10.61 16.65 16.84
N ILE A 734 10.39 16.81 15.54
CA ILE A 734 10.62 15.79 14.52
C ILE A 734 11.84 16.19 13.69
N GLN A 735 12.80 15.27 13.58
CA GLN A 735 14.02 15.41 12.77
C GLN A 735 13.88 14.60 11.48
N PHE A 736 13.93 15.26 10.34
CA PHE A 736 13.88 14.62 9.02
C PHE A 736 15.30 14.42 8.45
N GLY A 737 15.47 13.39 7.62
CA GLY A 737 16.78 12.98 7.09
C GLY A 737 17.74 12.40 8.16
N GLN A 738 18.91 11.95 7.72
CA GLN A 738 20.04 11.65 8.61
C GLN A 738 21.18 12.67 8.41
N PRO A 739 21.85 13.10 9.49
CA PRO A 739 23.24 13.53 9.39
C PRO A 739 24.09 12.35 8.90
N ARG A 740 24.90 12.55 7.86
CA ARG A 740 25.92 11.57 7.46
C ARG A 740 27.07 11.56 8.48
N GLU A 741 26.98 10.70 9.47
CA GLU A 741 28.18 10.17 10.14
C GLU A 741 28.80 9.07 9.27
N PRO A 742 30.14 8.89 9.29
CA PRO A 742 30.82 8.00 8.34
C PRO A 742 30.46 6.52 8.56
N HIS A 743 30.05 5.84 7.49
CA HIS A 743 29.65 4.43 7.54
C HIS A 743 30.79 3.52 8.02
N ALA A 744 30.61 2.88 9.18
CA ALA A 744 31.33 1.65 9.50
C ALA A 744 30.77 0.50 8.67
N SER A 745 31.64 -0.31 8.06
CA SER A 745 31.27 -1.47 7.26
C SER A 745 30.69 -2.59 8.13
N SER A 746 29.57 -3.19 7.69
CA SER A 746 28.90 -4.30 8.37
C SER A 746 29.63 -5.64 8.19
N ASP A 747 30.84 -5.74 8.73
CA ASP A 747 31.54 -7.03 8.89
C ASP A 747 30.84 -7.86 9.98
N ALA A 748 30.46 -9.10 9.65
CA ALA A 748 29.72 -10.01 10.54
C ALA A 748 30.47 -10.36 11.85
N SER A 749 31.78 -10.11 11.92
CA SER A 749 32.61 -10.23 13.13
C SER A 749 32.06 -9.38 14.28
N SER A 750 31.60 -8.16 13.99
CA SER A 750 31.17 -7.17 14.98
C SER A 750 29.99 -7.65 15.84
N LEU A 751 29.05 -8.37 15.24
CA LEU A 751 27.89 -8.92 15.95
C LEU A 751 28.28 -10.03 16.93
N MET A 752 29.24 -10.89 16.58
CA MET A 752 29.74 -11.92 17.50
C MET A 752 30.55 -11.32 18.66
N GLU A 753 31.33 -10.26 18.42
CA GLU A 753 32.03 -9.53 19.47
C GLU A 753 31.05 -8.86 20.46
N VAL A 754 29.96 -8.25 19.95
CA VAL A 754 28.89 -7.68 20.79
C VAL A 754 28.11 -8.76 21.56
N VAL A 755 27.79 -9.89 20.93
CA VAL A 755 27.14 -11.03 21.61
C VAL A 755 28.02 -11.60 22.73
N ASN A 756 29.32 -11.76 22.49
CA ASN A 756 30.27 -12.21 23.53
C ASN A 756 30.43 -11.20 24.67
N ALA A 757 30.38 -9.89 24.39
CA ALA A 757 30.33 -8.87 25.43
C ALA A 757 29.04 -8.98 26.28
N TYR A 758 27.90 -9.27 25.64
CA TYR A 758 26.61 -9.44 26.32
C TYR A 758 26.53 -10.73 27.16
N ALA A 759 27.15 -11.82 26.69
CA ALA A 759 27.29 -13.06 27.45
C ALA A 759 28.11 -12.83 28.74
N ASN A 760 29.30 -12.22 28.60
CA ASN A 760 30.18 -11.91 29.74
C ASN A 760 29.56 -10.91 30.74
N TRP A 761 28.74 -9.98 30.26
CA TRP A 761 27.99 -9.05 31.12
C TRP A 761 27.06 -9.77 32.11
N THR A 762 26.49 -10.91 31.73
CA THR A 762 25.57 -11.69 32.58
C THR A 762 26.29 -12.22 33.82
N VAL A 763 27.50 -12.78 33.64
CA VAL A 763 28.36 -13.28 34.74
C VAL A 763 28.79 -12.15 35.69
N LEU A 764 29.06 -10.95 35.16
CA LEU A 764 29.41 -9.79 35.96
C LEU A 764 28.21 -9.31 36.81
N ARG A 765 27.01 -9.31 36.23
CA ARG A 765 25.75 -8.91 36.88
C ARG A 765 25.39 -9.83 38.06
N GLU A 766 25.57 -11.13 37.93
CA GLU A 766 25.35 -12.08 39.04
C GLU A 766 26.28 -11.83 40.22
N ARG A 767 27.56 -11.53 39.97
CA ARG A 767 28.55 -11.23 41.04
C ARG A 767 28.30 -9.89 41.76
N LEU A 768 27.59 -8.96 41.11
CA LEU A 768 27.18 -7.67 41.68
C LEU A 768 25.82 -7.73 42.38
N ALA A 769 25.04 -8.80 42.19
CA ALA A 769 23.74 -8.94 42.83
C ALA A 769 23.84 -8.92 44.37
N GLY A 770 22.97 -8.14 45.01
CA GLY A 770 22.93 -8.00 46.47
C GLY A 770 23.98 -7.05 47.08
N ARG A 771 24.69 -6.24 46.28
CA ARG A 771 25.63 -5.21 46.76
C ARG A 771 25.17 -3.80 46.34
N ASP A 772 25.40 -2.78 47.16
CA ASP A 772 25.15 -1.36 46.79
C ASP A 772 26.24 -0.83 45.87
N VAL A 773 26.30 -1.35 44.64
CA VAL A 773 27.16 -0.88 43.57
C VAL A 773 26.29 -0.42 42.42
N SER A 774 26.26 0.90 42.20
CA SER A 774 25.51 1.51 41.10
C SER A 774 26.42 1.66 39.88
N TYR A 775 26.01 1.11 38.73
CA TYR A 775 26.82 1.08 37.51
C TYR A 775 26.08 1.61 36.29
N SER A 776 26.82 2.02 35.26
CA SER A 776 26.30 2.31 33.92
C SER A 776 27.18 1.67 32.85
N LEU A 777 26.57 0.84 32.01
CA LEU A 777 27.17 0.34 30.76
C LEU A 777 26.80 1.28 29.62
N SER A 778 27.76 1.64 28.79
CA SER A 778 27.57 2.44 27.58
C SER A 778 28.40 1.84 26.45
N ILE A 779 27.71 1.39 25.41
CA ILE A 779 28.32 0.92 24.16
C ILE A 779 28.32 2.11 23.20
N VAL A 780 29.48 2.44 22.65
CA VAL A 780 29.72 3.54 21.70
C VAL A 780 30.43 2.98 20.46
N PRO A 781 30.44 3.67 19.31
CA PRO A 781 31.05 3.15 18.08
C PRO A 781 32.52 2.73 18.23
N GLU A 782 33.27 3.37 19.13
CA GLU A 782 34.69 3.10 19.40
C GLU A 782 34.92 2.01 20.48
N GLY A 783 33.86 1.49 21.12
CA GLY A 783 33.96 0.41 22.11
C GLY A 783 32.99 0.45 23.28
N LEU A 784 33.43 -0.07 24.43
CA LEU A 784 32.57 -0.34 25.60
C LEU A 784 33.12 0.39 26.83
N THR A 785 32.27 1.21 27.46
CA THR A 785 32.57 1.88 28.73
C THR A 785 31.66 1.38 29.85
N LEU A 786 32.27 1.03 30.97
CA LEU A 786 31.63 0.63 32.22
C LEU A 786 32.03 1.62 33.32
N LYS A 787 31.07 2.35 33.86
CA LYS A 787 31.28 3.20 35.04
C LYS A 787 30.69 2.52 36.27
N PHE A 788 31.43 2.55 37.37
CA PHE A 788 31.03 2.05 38.67
C PHE A 788 31.02 3.19 39.69
N SER A 789 30.04 3.17 40.58
CA SER A 789 29.90 4.11 41.69
C SER A 789 29.47 3.36 42.96
N ARG A 790 29.96 3.83 44.11
CA ARG A 790 29.88 3.16 45.43
C ARG A 790 30.63 1.83 45.53
N ILE A 791 31.47 1.48 44.55
CA ILE A 791 32.23 0.23 44.58
C ILE A 791 33.36 0.26 45.64
N GLU A 792 33.48 -0.80 46.43
CA GLU A 792 34.60 -0.96 47.37
C GLU A 792 35.92 -1.14 46.61
N ARG A 793 36.99 -0.47 47.07
CA ARG A 793 38.30 -0.49 46.39
C ARG A 793 38.89 -1.90 46.21
N SER A 794 38.66 -2.80 47.17
CA SER A 794 39.08 -4.21 47.13
C SER A 794 38.34 -5.00 46.04
N LEU A 795 37.02 -4.83 45.96
CA LEU A 795 36.16 -5.45 44.94
C LEU A 795 36.48 -4.90 43.54
N TYR A 796 36.67 -3.58 43.43
CA TYR A 796 37.07 -2.90 42.20
C TYR A 796 38.40 -3.42 41.66
N LEU A 797 39.45 -3.48 42.48
CA LEU A 797 40.76 -3.99 42.05
C LEU A 797 40.66 -5.43 41.55
N LYS A 798 39.94 -6.31 42.26
CA LYS A 798 39.73 -7.69 41.81
C LYS A 798 38.93 -7.77 40.49
N MET A 799 37.94 -6.90 40.29
CA MET A 799 37.22 -6.82 39.02
C MET A 799 38.11 -6.32 37.88
N CYS A 800 39.04 -5.39 38.14
CA CYS A 800 40.04 -4.97 37.15
C CYS A 800 40.97 -6.12 36.76
N ASP A 801 41.47 -6.91 37.72
CA ASP A 801 42.32 -8.07 37.45
C ASP A 801 41.57 -9.15 36.64
N ASP A 802 40.37 -9.54 37.07
CA ASP A 802 39.50 -10.49 36.36
C ASP A 802 39.23 -10.02 34.91
N MET A 803 38.84 -8.75 34.71
CA MET A 803 38.58 -8.19 33.37
C MET A 803 39.83 -8.07 32.52
N SER A 804 40.98 -7.76 33.11
CA SER A 804 42.25 -7.67 32.37
C SER A 804 42.75 -9.05 31.92
N SER A 805 42.41 -10.11 32.65
CA SER A 805 42.64 -11.50 32.22
C SER A 805 41.76 -11.88 31.03
N MET A 806 40.45 -11.58 31.09
CA MET A 806 39.51 -11.88 30.00
C MET A 806 39.84 -11.14 28.68
N VAL A 807 40.30 -9.89 28.77
CA VAL A 807 40.80 -9.14 27.59
C VAL A 807 42.11 -9.73 27.04
N GLY A 808 42.91 -10.38 27.88
CA GLY A 808 44.10 -11.13 27.47
C GLY A 808 43.75 -12.34 26.58
N GLU A 809 42.77 -13.14 27.00
CA GLU A 809 42.32 -14.33 26.25
C GLU A 809 41.77 -13.96 24.86
N LEU A 810 40.89 -12.94 24.81
CA LEU A 810 40.33 -12.40 23.56
C LEU A 810 41.39 -11.89 22.57
N SER A 811 42.59 -11.53 23.02
CA SER A 811 43.67 -11.09 22.12
C SER A 811 44.36 -12.22 21.35
N THR A 812 44.09 -13.49 21.69
CA THR A 812 44.76 -14.65 21.08
C THR A 812 43.99 -15.28 19.91
N GLU A 813 42.69 -15.08 19.80
CA GLU A 813 41.85 -15.61 18.70
C GLU A 813 41.67 -14.59 17.55
N GLY A 814 42.77 -14.30 16.86
CA GLY A 814 42.74 -13.76 15.48
C GLY A 814 42.32 -12.29 15.27
N ALA A 815 41.95 -11.57 16.32
CA ALA A 815 41.49 -10.17 16.23
C ALA A 815 42.61 -9.14 15.99
N ARG A 816 42.21 -7.92 15.57
CA ARG A 816 43.10 -6.75 15.42
C ARG A 816 43.67 -6.34 16.78
N THR A 817 44.85 -5.69 16.81
CA THR A 817 45.55 -5.28 18.04
C THR A 817 44.70 -4.37 18.94
N LEU A 818 44.12 -4.96 19.98
CA LEU A 818 43.32 -4.27 21.00
C LEU A 818 44.17 -3.24 21.76
N ARG A 819 43.58 -2.09 22.10
CA ARG A 819 44.27 -1.01 22.83
C ARG A 819 43.52 -0.61 24.10
N THR A 820 43.70 -1.41 25.14
CA THR A 820 43.17 -1.15 26.49
C THR A 820 43.74 0.16 27.05
N SER A 821 42.87 1.10 27.44
CA SER A 821 43.27 2.38 28.03
C SER A 821 42.43 2.73 29.27
N ILE A 822 42.80 2.14 30.41
CA ILE A 822 42.16 2.43 31.71
C ILE A 822 42.49 3.87 32.12
N THR A 823 41.46 4.70 32.28
CA THR A 823 41.59 6.13 32.57
C THR A 823 41.01 6.46 33.94
N PHE A 824 41.85 6.93 34.86
CA PHE A 824 41.46 7.20 36.25
C PHE A 824 41.03 8.66 36.47
N SER A 825 39.72 8.92 36.48
CA SER A 825 39.14 10.18 36.96
C SER A 825 38.98 10.15 38.49
N LYS A 826 39.79 10.94 39.21
CA LYS A 826 39.73 11.03 40.68
C LYS A 826 38.81 12.15 41.15
N SER A 827 37.50 11.92 41.08
CA SER A 827 36.51 12.66 41.89
C SER A 827 36.39 12.05 43.30
N GLU A 828 36.06 12.88 44.28
CA GLU A 828 35.94 12.43 45.68
C GLU A 828 34.62 11.68 45.90
N GLY A 829 34.71 10.37 46.17
CA GLY A 829 33.56 9.52 46.55
C GLY A 829 33.33 8.28 45.68
N ASN A 830 34.14 7.22 45.88
CA ASN A 830 33.93 5.84 45.41
C ASN A 830 33.41 5.65 43.97
N SER A 831 33.82 6.50 43.04
CA SER A 831 33.52 6.41 41.60
C SER A 831 34.75 5.96 40.82
N ALA A 832 34.57 5.04 39.87
CA ALA A 832 35.64 4.57 38.99
C ALA A 832 35.10 4.26 37.59
N GLU A 833 35.93 4.53 36.57
CA GLU A 833 35.57 4.37 35.16
C GLU A 833 36.52 3.39 34.47
N PHE A 834 35.95 2.53 33.61
CA PHE A 834 36.68 1.57 32.80
C PHE A 834 36.21 1.70 31.36
N SER A 835 37.14 1.87 30.42
CA SER A 835 36.86 1.98 28.99
C SER A 835 37.74 1.02 28.19
N LEU A 836 37.10 0.26 27.31
CA LEU A 836 37.71 -0.66 26.36
C LEU A 836 37.44 -0.14 24.96
N SER A 837 38.49 0.13 24.19
CA SER A 837 38.39 0.78 22.88
C SER A 837 39.04 -0.05 21.77
N PHE A 838 38.41 -0.04 20.60
CA PHE A 838 38.78 -0.84 19.44
C PHE A 838 39.11 0.10 18.26
N GLY A 839 40.26 -0.08 17.61
CA GLY A 839 40.64 0.79 16.50
C GLY A 839 41.90 0.34 15.74
N PRO A 840 42.01 0.64 14.44
CA PRO A 840 43.14 0.23 13.61
C PRO A 840 44.38 1.11 13.87
N GLY A 841 45.41 0.55 14.51
CA GLY A 841 46.65 1.26 14.83
C GLY A 841 47.91 0.52 14.38
N ARG A 842 48.86 1.25 13.77
CA ARG A 842 50.23 0.74 13.57
C ARG A 842 50.95 0.61 14.92
N SER A 843 51.91 -0.31 14.98
CA SER A 843 52.59 -0.74 16.20
C SER A 843 53.37 0.35 16.92
N THR A 844 53.02 0.63 18.18
CA THR A 844 53.96 0.68 19.34
C THR A 844 53.22 0.96 20.66
N PRO A 845 53.52 0.24 21.76
CA PRO A 845 53.05 0.58 23.09
C PRO A 845 54.05 1.51 23.81
N GLN A 846 53.56 2.63 24.35
CA GLN A 846 54.21 3.36 25.44
C GLN A 846 53.14 3.84 26.43
N ALA A 847 53.25 3.40 27.69
CA ALA A 847 52.47 3.97 28.78
C ALA A 847 53.15 5.26 29.28
N LYS A 848 52.38 6.32 29.50
CA LYS A 848 52.83 7.52 30.21
C LYS A 848 51.77 7.95 31.23
N MET A 849 52.07 7.70 32.49
CA MET A 849 51.26 8.16 33.62
C MET A 849 51.56 9.64 33.89
N LYS A 850 50.54 10.47 34.02
CA LYS A 850 50.65 11.84 34.55
C LYS A 850 49.63 12.02 35.68
N ILE A 851 50.13 12.26 36.88
CA ILE A 851 49.36 12.78 38.00
C ILE A 851 49.49 14.30 37.99
N ALA A 852 48.41 15.01 38.27
CA ALA A 852 48.44 16.45 38.52
C ALA A 852 47.85 16.74 39.91
N HIS A 853 48.53 17.60 40.66
CA HIS A 853 47.98 18.32 41.81
C HIS A 853 48.01 19.81 41.48
N GLY A 854 47.03 20.57 41.98
CA GLY A 854 47.08 22.03 41.99
C GLY A 854 47.92 22.56 43.15
N PRO A 855 47.76 23.84 43.58
CA PRO A 855 46.73 24.79 43.14
C PRO A 855 47.30 26.23 42.92
N SER A 856 46.45 27.25 43.16
CA SER A 856 46.73 28.67 43.40
C SER A 856 46.52 29.66 42.24
N ASN A 857 46.58 30.95 42.58
CA ASN A 857 45.81 32.05 41.96
C ASN A 857 46.59 33.38 42.08
N THR A 858 46.80 34.11 40.98
CA THR A 858 46.88 35.59 40.88
C THR A 858 47.15 36.06 39.44
N ASP A 859 46.25 36.89 38.90
CA ASP A 859 46.44 38.20 38.21
C ASP A 859 47.54 38.49 37.14
N GLU A 860 47.38 39.65 36.49
CA GLU A 860 48.33 40.48 35.70
C GLU A 860 48.50 40.29 34.16
N ARG A 861 47.85 41.22 33.41
CA ARG A 861 48.34 42.04 32.25
C ARG A 861 48.38 41.52 30.79
N LYS A 862 48.09 42.47 29.87
CA LYS A 862 48.23 42.49 28.37
C LYS A 862 49.69 42.92 27.97
N PRO A 863 50.12 43.25 26.70
CA PRO A 863 49.40 43.39 25.39
C PRO A 863 50.13 43.08 24.02
N THR A 864 49.33 42.80 22.94
CA THR A 864 49.45 43.26 21.50
C THR A 864 50.62 42.92 20.50
N ALA A 865 50.27 43.03 19.19
CA ALA A 865 51.10 43.28 17.96
C ALA A 865 51.72 42.08 17.17
N ARG A 866 51.94 42.05 15.83
CA ARG A 866 51.57 42.91 14.64
C ARG A 866 51.77 42.14 13.28
N HIS A 867 51.29 42.70 12.14
CA HIS A 867 51.49 42.31 10.69
C HIS A 867 52.95 42.58 10.15
N PRO A 868 53.42 42.33 8.86
CA PRO A 868 52.73 42.32 7.53
C PRO A 868 53.17 41.21 6.45
N PRO A 869 53.55 41.45 5.14
CA PRO A 869 52.67 41.22 3.96
C PRO A 869 53.26 40.45 2.70
N THR A 870 52.62 40.62 1.53
CA THR A 870 52.73 40.04 0.14
C THR A 870 54.00 40.37 -0.71
N PRO A 871 54.26 39.69 -1.86
CA PRO A 871 53.90 40.20 -3.23
C PRO A 871 53.68 39.14 -4.37
N SER A 872 53.60 39.56 -5.65
CA SER A 872 53.25 38.76 -6.87
C SER A 872 53.96 39.22 -8.17
N HIS A 873 54.01 38.35 -9.22
CA HIS A 873 54.41 38.61 -10.64
C HIS A 873 53.90 37.45 -11.56
N GLY A 874 53.82 37.51 -12.90
CA GLY A 874 54.15 38.54 -13.90
C GLY A 874 53.85 38.09 -15.37
N GLU A 875 54.12 38.94 -16.38
CA GLU A 875 53.61 38.87 -17.79
C GLU A 875 54.69 39.22 -18.85
N SER A 876 54.51 39.13 -20.19
CA SER A 876 53.73 38.29 -21.14
C SER A 876 54.09 38.69 -22.61
N HIS A 877 53.91 37.85 -23.66
CA HIS A 877 54.27 38.23 -25.06
C HIS A 877 53.50 37.52 -26.22
N GLN A 878 53.62 38.09 -27.44
CA GLN A 878 52.79 37.91 -28.66
C GLN A 878 53.65 37.40 -29.87
N ALA A 879 53.23 37.21 -31.15
CA ALA A 879 52.11 37.71 -31.96
C ALA A 879 51.71 36.78 -33.18
N ALA A 880 50.79 37.23 -34.05
CA ALA A 880 50.11 36.44 -35.13
C ALA A 880 50.48 36.89 -36.59
N PRO A 881 49.88 36.35 -37.71
CA PRO A 881 48.52 36.76 -38.14
C PRO A 881 47.64 35.82 -39.04
N LYS A 882 46.32 35.82 -38.76
CA LYS A 882 45.14 35.88 -39.67
C LYS A 882 44.89 34.87 -40.83
N ARG A 883 43.71 34.22 -40.76
CA ARG A 883 42.68 34.16 -41.84
C ARG A 883 41.26 34.39 -41.22
N PRO A 884 40.15 34.52 -41.98
CA PRO A 884 38.99 35.35 -41.57
C PRO A 884 38.00 34.71 -40.58
N LYS A 885 37.13 35.55 -40.02
CA LYS A 885 36.06 35.18 -39.07
C LYS A 885 35.05 34.20 -39.67
N ALA A 886 34.60 33.27 -38.83
CA ALA A 886 33.24 32.75 -38.84
C ALA A 886 32.51 33.31 -37.60
N GLU A 887 31.18 33.35 -37.64
CA GLU A 887 30.35 33.84 -36.53
C GLU A 887 30.23 32.76 -35.43
N PRO A 888 30.11 33.16 -34.14
CA PRO A 888 29.70 32.23 -33.10
C PRO A 888 28.27 31.79 -33.38
N LYS A 889 28.00 30.49 -33.41
CA LYS A 889 26.62 30.01 -33.31
C LYS A 889 26.10 30.31 -31.91
N GLU A 890 24.84 30.75 -31.83
CA GLU A 890 24.14 30.92 -30.57
C GLU A 890 24.00 29.58 -29.84
N ASP A 891 24.07 29.62 -28.51
CA ASP A 891 23.68 28.50 -27.65
C ASP A 891 22.14 28.48 -27.57
N PRO A 892 21.46 27.43 -28.04
CA PRO A 892 19.98 27.37 -28.02
C PRO A 892 19.37 27.35 -26.62
N HIS A 893 20.17 27.16 -25.57
CA HIS A 893 19.68 26.93 -24.20
C HIS A 893 19.99 28.07 -23.22
N ALA A 894 20.51 29.20 -23.71
CA ALA A 894 20.77 30.39 -22.88
C ALA A 894 19.52 31.22 -22.52
N ASN A 895 18.31 30.81 -22.95
CA ASN A 895 17.08 31.60 -22.82
C ASN A 895 15.80 30.72 -22.73
N MET A 896 15.72 29.85 -21.71
CA MET A 896 14.44 29.35 -21.20
C MET A 896 14.44 29.39 -19.67
N SER A 897 13.34 29.84 -19.08
CA SER A 897 13.10 29.88 -17.64
C SER A 897 12.66 28.51 -17.11
N ASP A 898 12.90 28.26 -15.82
CA ASP A 898 12.39 27.08 -15.12
C ASP A 898 10.86 27.13 -15.01
N ASP A 899 10.15 26.39 -15.87
CA ASP A 899 8.69 26.22 -15.84
C ASP A 899 8.32 24.81 -16.35
N VAL A 900 7.59 24.04 -15.54
CA VAL A 900 7.24 22.63 -15.80
C VAL A 900 5.92 22.22 -15.09
N THR A 901 4.74 22.53 -15.67
CA THR A 901 3.55 21.66 -15.43
C THR A 901 2.45 21.55 -16.49
N SER A 902 2.55 22.16 -17.68
CA SER A 902 1.62 21.83 -18.79
C SER A 902 2.31 21.70 -20.15
N THR A 903 1.80 20.79 -20.99
CA THR A 903 2.31 20.61 -22.37
C THR A 903 1.14 20.27 -23.31
N PRO A 904 0.77 21.14 -24.26
CA PRO A 904 -0.47 20.98 -25.03
C PRO A 904 -0.46 19.74 -25.92
N MET A 905 -1.64 19.17 -26.17
CA MET A 905 -1.81 17.99 -27.02
C MET A 905 -1.32 18.24 -28.46
N PRO A 906 -0.68 17.27 -29.13
CA PRO A 906 -0.22 17.45 -30.50
C PRO A 906 -1.39 17.58 -31.49
N PRO A 907 -1.25 18.39 -32.56
CA PRO A 907 -2.32 18.63 -33.53
C PRO A 907 -2.63 17.42 -34.42
N VAL A 908 -1.79 16.38 -34.36
CA VAL A 908 -1.93 15.13 -35.09
C VAL A 908 -1.90 13.90 -34.17
N ARG A 909 -2.51 12.82 -34.63
CA ARG A 909 -2.44 11.48 -34.05
C ARG A 909 -1.91 10.48 -35.09
N LEU A 910 -1.27 9.41 -34.59
CA LEU A 910 -0.94 8.23 -35.39
C LEU A 910 -2.01 7.11 -35.28
N GLY A 911 -2.96 7.20 -34.35
CA GLY A 911 -3.93 6.12 -34.11
C GLY A 911 -3.29 4.92 -33.42
N ILE A 912 -2.64 5.17 -32.29
CA ILE A 912 -1.93 4.17 -31.48
C ILE A 912 -2.29 4.36 -30.00
N MET A 913 -2.22 3.28 -29.22
CA MET A 913 -2.35 3.30 -27.77
C MET A 913 -0.93 3.29 -27.16
N PRO A 914 -0.55 4.28 -26.33
CA PRO A 914 0.75 4.29 -25.67
C PRO A 914 0.85 3.27 -24.53
N SER A 915 2.07 2.92 -24.13
CA SER A 915 2.33 2.27 -22.84
C SER A 915 2.43 3.30 -21.71
N TYR A 916 1.66 3.13 -20.64
CA TYR A 916 1.65 4.01 -19.46
C TYR A 916 2.41 3.35 -18.30
N GLY A 917 3.72 3.16 -18.48
CA GLY A 917 4.63 2.57 -17.49
C GLY A 917 6.09 2.95 -17.75
N GLU A 918 7.00 2.53 -16.87
CA GLU A 918 8.45 2.70 -17.06
C GLU A 918 8.96 1.66 -18.09
N THR A 919 9.04 2.04 -19.37
CA THR A 919 9.42 1.12 -20.45
C THR A 919 10.94 0.88 -20.48
N GLU A 920 11.46 -0.19 -19.88
CA GLU A 920 12.87 -0.57 -20.07
C GLU A 920 13.15 -0.94 -21.54
N GLY A 921 14.34 -0.58 -22.06
CA GLY A 921 14.77 -0.90 -23.44
C GLY A 921 14.93 0.32 -24.37
N GLU A 922 15.16 0.08 -25.66
CA GLU A 922 15.32 1.15 -26.65
C GLU A 922 14.02 1.38 -27.45
N GLY A 923 13.52 2.62 -27.44
CA GLY A 923 12.28 3.02 -28.12
C GLY A 923 11.05 2.91 -27.23
N TYR A 924 10.09 3.81 -27.46
CA TYR A 924 8.85 3.95 -26.71
C TYR A 924 7.79 2.93 -27.14
N GLU A 925 7.23 2.20 -26.18
CA GLU A 925 6.32 1.09 -26.43
C GLU A 925 4.88 1.55 -26.73
N ILE A 926 4.22 0.83 -27.66
CA ILE A 926 2.79 1.01 -27.95
C ILE A 926 2.01 -0.27 -27.63
N THR A 927 0.93 -0.12 -26.87
CA THR A 927 0.12 -1.22 -26.32
C THR A 927 -1.02 -1.66 -27.25
N GLY A 928 -1.12 -1.04 -28.42
CA GLY A 928 -2.04 -1.40 -29.48
C GLY A 928 -2.06 -0.36 -30.60
N VAL A 929 -2.52 -0.77 -31.78
CA VAL A 929 -2.77 0.10 -32.94
C VAL A 929 -4.27 0.15 -33.22
N VAL A 930 -4.81 1.35 -33.44
CA VAL A 930 -6.24 1.52 -33.73
C VAL A 930 -6.53 0.98 -35.13
N GLU A 931 -7.44 0.01 -35.22
CA GLU A 931 -7.83 -0.62 -36.49
C GLU A 931 -8.34 0.42 -37.50
N ASN A 932 -7.92 0.30 -38.76
CA ASN A 932 -8.16 1.28 -39.84
C ASN A 932 -7.60 2.71 -39.56
N GLY A 933 -6.87 2.92 -38.46
CA GLY A 933 -6.19 4.18 -38.14
C GLY A 933 -4.88 4.38 -38.91
N PRO A 934 -4.28 5.59 -38.85
CA PRO A 934 -3.10 5.93 -39.66
C PRO A 934 -1.94 4.96 -39.56
N ALA A 935 -1.61 4.51 -38.34
CA ALA A 935 -0.54 3.56 -38.06
C ALA A 935 -0.84 2.15 -38.61
N ALA A 936 -2.08 1.65 -38.45
CA ALA A 936 -2.50 0.36 -39.03
C ALA A 936 -2.40 0.40 -40.56
N ASN A 937 -2.90 1.48 -41.17
CA ASN A 937 -2.85 1.69 -42.62
C ASN A 937 -1.41 1.82 -43.16
N ALA A 938 -0.44 2.17 -42.30
CA ALA A 938 0.98 2.24 -42.61
C ALA A 938 1.75 0.93 -42.27
N GLY A 939 1.08 -0.11 -41.78
CA GLY A 939 1.69 -1.40 -41.45
C GLY A 939 2.43 -1.43 -40.10
N MET A 940 2.15 -0.48 -39.20
CA MET A 940 2.49 -0.60 -37.78
C MET A 940 1.67 -1.74 -37.15
N LYS A 941 2.21 -2.38 -36.12
CA LYS A 941 1.58 -3.48 -35.39
C LYS A 941 1.54 -3.17 -33.89
N ASP A 942 0.68 -3.89 -33.19
CA ASP A 942 0.77 -4.04 -31.74
C ASP A 942 2.20 -4.51 -31.36
N ASP A 943 2.67 -4.09 -30.19
CA ASP A 943 3.99 -4.40 -29.62
C ASP A 943 5.21 -3.88 -30.43
N ASP A 944 4.99 -3.05 -31.46
CA ASP A 944 6.04 -2.20 -32.04
C ASP A 944 6.57 -1.19 -30.98
N ARG A 945 7.88 -0.91 -31.00
CA ARG A 945 8.47 0.17 -30.18
C ARG A 945 8.92 1.34 -31.06
N ILE A 946 8.29 2.51 -30.93
CA ILE A 946 8.64 3.72 -31.67
C ILE A 946 10.04 4.19 -31.26
N TYR A 947 10.98 4.08 -32.19
CA TYR A 947 12.38 4.45 -32.01
C TYR A 947 12.66 5.90 -32.44
N LYS A 948 12.05 6.36 -33.54
CA LYS A 948 12.29 7.69 -34.11
C LYS A 948 11.03 8.18 -34.85
N ILE A 949 10.69 9.45 -34.69
CA ILE A 949 9.65 10.15 -35.45
C ILE A 949 10.31 11.37 -36.12
N GLY A 950 10.41 11.33 -37.45
CA GLY A 950 11.19 12.29 -38.24
C GLY A 950 12.66 12.24 -37.82
N ASP A 951 13.18 13.35 -37.30
CA ASP A 951 14.50 13.45 -36.68
C ASP A 951 14.52 13.35 -35.15
N THR A 952 13.36 13.26 -34.50
CA THR A 952 13.26 13.09 -33.04
C THR A 952 13.46 11.62 -32.68
N LYS A 953 14.50 11.27 -31.91
CA LYS A 953 14.53 9.96 -31.22
C LYS A 953 13.44 9.97 -30.15
N VAL A 954 12.71 8.87 -30.03
CA VAL A 954 11.61 8.73 -29.06
C VAL A 954 12.03 7.74 -27.98
N THR A 955 11.88 8.15 -26.72
CA THR A 955 12.30 7.41 -25.53
C THR A 955 11.18 7.22 -24.51
N ASP A 956 10.12 8.00 -24.62
CA ASP A 956 9.09 8.20 -23.59
C ASP A 956 7.88 8.92 -24.20
N VAL A 957 6.82 9.11 -23.41
CA VAL A 957 5.59 9.80 -23.84
C VAL A 957 5.83 11.27 -24.22
N TYR A 958 6.76 11.97 -23.58
CA TYR A 958 6.98 13.39 -23.79
C TYR A 958 7.70 13.65 -25.13
N SER A 959 8.81 12.95 -25.36
CA SER A 959 9.55 12.93 -26.64
C SER A 959 8.68 12.46 -27.81
N TYR A 960 7.70 11.58 -27.57
CA TYR A 960 6.68 11.20 -28.56
C TYR A 960 5.75 12.37 -28.90
N MET A 961 5.15 13.03 -27.91
CA MET A 961 4.25 14.17 -28.13
C MET A 961 4.99 15.36 -28.77
N ASP A 962 6.21 15.66 -28.32
CA ASP A 962 7.10 16.69 -28.86
C ASP A 962 7.47 16.44 -30.32
N ALA A 963 7.66 15.17 -30.71
CA ALA A 963 7.88 14.80 -32.10
C ALA A 963 6.63 15.07 -32.96
N LEU A 964 5.43 14.75 -32.46
CA LEU A 964 4.18 14.96 -33.19
C LEU A 964 3.76 16.43 -33.31
N ARG A 965 4.13 17.31 -32.37
CA ARG A 965 3.87 18.77 -32.49
C ARG A 965 4.52 19.42 -33.72
N LYS A 966 5.47 18.75 -34.37
CA LYS A 966 6.20 19.25 -35.55
C LYS A 966 5.44 19.04 -36.87
N TYR A 967 4.31 18.33 -36.85
CA TYR A 967 3.57 17.89 -38.04
C TYR A 967 2.11 18.34 -38.04
N LYS A 968 1.49 18.35 -39.22
CA LYS A 968 0.11 18.81 -39.47
C LYS A 968 -0.77 17.69 -40.04
N PRO A 969 -2.11 17.79 -39.87
CA PRO A 969 -3.04 16.81 -40.45
C PRO A 969 -2.84 16.65 -41.96
N GLY A 970 -2.58 15.41 -42.39
CA GLY A 970 -2.29 15.07 -43.78
C GLY A 970 -0.81 14.88 -44.13
N ASP A 971 0.12 15.30 -43.27
CA ASP A 971 1.57 15.09 -43.46
C ASP A 971 1.93 13.59 -43.48
N VAL A 972 2.92 13.22 -44.28
CA VAL A 972 3.49 11.86 -44.29
C VAL A 972 4.75 11.86 -43.43
N ILE A 973 4.64 11.26 -42.25
CA ILE A 973 5.68 11.20 -41.22
C ILE A 973 6.51 9.93 -41.39
N ASP A 974 7.83 10.06 -41.46
CA ASP A 974 8.76 8.94 -41.36
C ASP A 974 8.88 8.49 -39.89
N VAL A 975 8.42 7.27 -39.60
CA VAL A 975 8.45 6.67 -38.26
C VAL A 975 9.27 5.39 -38.30
N THR A 976 10.34 5.33 -37.52
CA THR A 976 11.10 4.09 -37.31
C THR A 976 10.56 3.39 -36.08
N VAL A 977 10.08 2.16 -36.24
CA VAL A 977 9.75 1.24 -35.13
C VAL A 977 10.84 0.20 -34.97
N ILE A 978 10.93 -0.39 -33.78
CA ILE A 978 11.64 -1.64 -33.51
C ILE A 978 10.59 -2.73 -33.42
N ARG A 979 10.70 -3.73 -34.30
CA ARG A 979 9.86 -4.93 -34.38
C ARG A 979 10.78 -6.15 -34.40
N ASP A 980 10.53 -7.15 -33.56
CA ASP A 980 11.39 -8.35 -33.43
C ASP A 980 12.89 -7.99 -33.21
N GLY A 981 13.16 -6.90 -32.47
CA GLY A 981 14.51 -6.35 -32.25
C GLY A 981 15.15 -5.65 -33.47
N ARG A 982 14.43 -5.47 -34.58
CA ARG A 982 14.92 -4.86 -35.83
C ARG A 982 14.25 -3.53 -36.12
N LYS A 983 15.02 -2.55 -36.61
CA LYS A 983 14.50 -1.22 -36.98
C LYS A 983 13.83 -1.26 -38.36
N VAL A 984 12.54 -0.97 -38.40
CA VAL A 984 11.68 -0.92 -39.59
C VAL A 984 11.22 0.51 -39.81
N ALA A 985 11.35 1.04 -41.03
CA ALA A 985 10.87 2.37 -41.38
C ALA A 985 9.47 2.29 -41.99
N LEU A 986 8.54 3.07 -41.44
CA LEU A 986 7.15 3.20 -41.86
C LEU A 986 6.89 4.66 -42.29
N LYS A 987 6.00 4.87 -43.27
CA LYS A 987 5.55 6.20 -43.70
C LYS A 987 4.08 6.37 -43.33
N ILE A 988 3.82 7.11 -42.25
CA ILE A 988 2.49 7.23 -41.65
C ILE A 988 1.87 8.56 -42.05
N LYS A 989 0.74 8.53 -42.77
CA LYS A 989 0.00 9.75 -43.11
C LYS A 989 -0.84 10.18 -41.91
N ALA A 990 -0.37 11.18 -41.17
CA ALA A 990 -0.95 11.56 -39.89
C ALA A 990 -2.34 12.21 -40.03
N GLU A 991 -3.22 11.91 -39.08
CA GLU A 991 -4.57 12.51 -39.02
C GLU A 991 -4.64 13.60 -37.97
N GLY A 992 -5.54 14.57 -38.18
CA GLY A 992 -5.93 15.49 -37.11
C GLY A 992 -6.77 14.79 -36.04
N GLN A 993 -6.77 15.35 -34.83
CA GLN A 993 -7.70 14.90 -33.81
C GLN A 993 -9.15 15.23 -34.23
N LYS A 994 -10.06 14.26 -34.12
CA LYS A 994 -11.50 14.51 -34.21
C LYS A 994 -11.98 15.06 -32.88
N SER A 995 -12.79 16.12 -32.87
CA SER A 995 -13.56 16.53 -31.68
C SER A 995 -14.64 15.51 -31.35
N LYS A 996 -15.18 15.56 -30.12
CA LYS A 996 -16.26 14.68 -29.62
C LYS A 996 -17.62 14.87 -30.30
N GLU A 997 -17.74 15.74 -31.30
CA GLU A 997 -19.00 16.11 -31.96
C GLU A 997 -19.34 15.23 -33.19
N ALA A 998 -18.53 14.21 -33.50
CA ALA A 998 -18.71 13.34 -34.65
C ALA A 998 -18.22 11.90 -34.40
N ALA A 999 -18.88 11.23 -33.45
CA ALA A 999 -18.86 9.78 -33.22
C ALA A 999 -20.30 9.34 -32.93
#